data_AF-A0A7M5X0K5-F1
#
_entry.id   AF-A0A7M5X0K5-F1
#
_cell.length_a   1.000
_cell.length_b   1.000
_cell.length_c   1.000
_cell.angle_alpha   90.00
_cell.angle_beta   90.00
_cell.angle_gamma   90.00
#
_symmetry.space_group_name_H-M   'P 1'
#
loop_
_entity.id
_entity.type
_entity.pdbx_description
1 polymer ?
#
loop_
_entity_poly.entity_id
_entity_poly.type
_entity_poly.pdbx_seq_one_letter_code
_entity_poly.pdbx_strand_id
1 'polypeptide(L)'
;KQGNIRARIENDNLSGVDDLTTIRVKDCELMVRNDAMRCQPCIKYRQYLHNTVYRRSMSPEVPSKFTANKHLTKDFLMIKATNQQKKIKSLKRSLESMRTFVSQLVESEGCAVENNLLKEICNNVVSTNDSPFDEDSPIHLLWEQQKKQVSLENKRTMRWHPVMLRWCISIYLKSSGTYEHLRNSGFLVLPSKKTLDKYVNFTTHNTGFNPDVLENLLRLTENQQHLHVGLVHDEMKIKSGIVYSKNSGKIVGFCDLGDINNEITCFDRRVTNQDEHPPIATHVLTLMVWFVVSDGASPNRKFYNYHKRKENIIDGVVYSTINKFDPTRRIYFICDVPHLIKTTRNCVANSHAHQNTRELFLDGKEISWQHVIGLLEYDVGIDRDAPGFHQTKLTVEHVRLTPRARMNVALAAQVLSKSVADAMEQHNPDVTVSTRKLFLKIDEFFDIMNVKSTVAGIHTNKENLKPFKKPNPLKPDGRLDWLETNFLKFLNDWQAEIKAIPDVDDKRKLRMCLSPQTLTGLRITVHSTIRLIPILLKEPGIEFVLTDRFNQDPIEEHFGKQRARLGGCDNPSLGQYGSSEGKLITAKDQAILVMRGNSSGRNKVKQKPQINIHDMTPLPKRPKTEQRKKKKDDDDDGLFGNLAK
;
A
#
# COMPACT_ATOMS: atom_id res chain seq x y z
N LYS A 1 -25.40 36.08 11.16
CA LYS A 1 -24.39 37.15 10.93
C LYS A 1 -23.94 37.73 12.27
N GLN A 2 -23.01 37.09 12.98
CA GLN A 2 -22.26 37.73 14.07
C GLN A 2 -20.85 37.97 13.54
N GLY A 3 -20.61 39.17 13.03
CA GLY A 3 -19.28 39.58 12.60
C GLY A 3 -18.35 39.69 13.80
N ASN A 4 -17.08 39.34 13.62
CA ASN A 4 -16.00 39.54 14.60
C ASN A 4 -16.02 40.99 15.14
N ILE A 5 -16.63 41.21 16.30
CA ILE A 5 -16.64 42.53 16.95
C ILE A 5 -15.23 42.77 17.49
N ARG A 6 -14.47 43.64 16.82
CA ARG A 6 -13.12 44.02 17.25
C ARG A 6 -13.24 45.14 18.29
N ALA A 7 -12.52 45.01 19.41
CA ALA A 7 -12.40 46.04 20.44
C ALA A 7 -11.29 47.04 20.08
N ARG A 8 -11.53 48.33 20.34
CA ARG A 8 -10.50 49.39 20.30
C ARG A 8 -10.34 49.96 21.71
N ILE A 9 -9.09 50.16 22.13
CA ILE A 9 -8.75 50.92 23.34
C ILE A 9 -8.31 52.29 22.83
N GLU A 10 -9.04 53.34 23.19
CA GLU A 10 -8.63 54.72 22.92
C GLU A 10 -8.20 55.35 24.24
N ASN A 11 -6.98 55.89 24.26
CA ASN A 11 -6.56 56.84 25.28
C ASN A 11 -7.05 58.20 24.80
N ASP A 12 -8.15 58.68 25.37
CA ASP A 12 -8.69 60.01 25.05
C ASP A 12 -7.82 61.11 25.71
N ASN A 13 -6.54 61.20 25.30
CA ASN A 13 -5.64 62.26 25.75
C ASN A 13 -5.88 63.53 24.93
N LEU A 14 -6.96 64.23 25.26
CA LEU A 14 -7.15 65.64 24.93
C LEU A 14 -7.27 66.38 26.26
N SER A 15 -6.19 67.07 26.65
CA SER A 15 -6.01 67.87 27.88
C SER A 15 -5.65 67.11 29.17
N GLY A 16 -4.43 66.56 29.22
CA GLY A 16 -3.51 66.64 30.38
C GLY A 16 -4.00 66.36 31.81
N VAL A 17 -5.11 65.65 32.02
CA VAL A 17 -5.64 65.30 33.35
C VAL A 17 -6.14 63.84 33.31
N ASP A 18 -5.50 63.02 34.13
CA ASP A 18 -5.80 61.65 34.62
C ASP A 18 -6.43 60.58 33.69
N ASP A 19 -5.80 59.39 33.73
CA ASP A 19 -6.05 58.15 32.99
C ASP A 19 -7.53 57.67 32.98
N LEU A 20 -8.34 58.19 32.06
CA LEU A 20 -9.64 57.61 31.71
C LEU A 20 -9.53 56.76 30.43
N THR A 21 -9.01 55.54 30.56
CA THR A 21 -9.00 54.56 29.46
C THR A 21 -10.39 53.94 29.26
N THR A 22 -11.11 54.38 28.22
CA THR A 22 -12.45 53.85 27.92
C THR A 22 -12.42 52.80 26.81
N ILE A 23 -12.96 51.60 27.07
CA ILE A 23 -13.05 50.51 26.09
C ILE A 23 -14.32 50.67 25.23
N ARG A 24 -14.16 50.70 23.90
CA ARG A 24 -15.25 50.88 22.91
C ARG A 24 -15.20 49.82 21.80
N VAL A 25 -16.32 49.61 21.10
CA VAL A 25 -16.32 48.83 19.84
C VAL A 25 -15.57 49.62 18.76
N LYS A 26 -14.90 48.93 17.83
CA LYS A 26 -14.05 49.55 16.80
C LYS A 26 -14.75 50.63 15.97
N ASP A 27 -16.04 50.44 15.72
CA ASP A 27 -16.85 51.32 14.84
C ASP A 27 -17.70 52.32 15.66
N CYS A 28 -17.28 52.65 16.88
CA CYS A 28 -17.94 53.67 17.70
C CYS A 28 -17.48 55.07 17.27
N GLU A 29 -18.40 55.90 16.78
CA GLU A 29 -18.12 57.28 16.36
C GLU A 29 -18.35 58.33 17.47
N LEU A 30 -18.79 57.90 18.65
CA LEU A 30 -19.22 58.76 19.75
C LEU A 30 -18.07 59.01 20.74
N MET A 31 -17.40 60.15 20.61
CA MET A 31 -16.35 60.64 21.51
C MET A 31 -17.00 61.47 22.64
N VAL A 32 -16.96 60.98 23.88
CA VAL A 32 -17.59 61.68 25.02
C VAL A 32 -16.62 61.71 26.19
N ARG A 33 -16.49 62.89 26.82
CA ARG A 33 -15.53 63.17 27.89
C ARG A 33 -15.85 62.49 29.23
N ASN A 34 -17.07 61.98 29.42
CA ASN A 34 -17.50 61.33 30.66
C ASN A 34 -17.93 59.88 30.44
N ASP A 35 -17.57 59.01 31.38
CA ASP A 35 -17.83 57.56 31.38
C ASP A 35 -19.32 57.16 31.36
N ALA A 36 -20.20 58.11 31.70
CA ALA A 36 -21.64 57.93 31.82
C ALA A 36 -22.40 57.93 30.49
N MET A 37 -21.79 58.40 29.39
CA MET A 37 -22.44 58.50 28.08
C MET A 37 -21.75 57.58 27.06
N ARG A 38 -22.43 56.49 26.69
CA ARG A 38 -21.92 55.46 25.77
C ARG A 38 -22.99 55.15 24.71
N CYS A 39 -22.57 54.84 23.48
CA CYS A 39 -23.52 54.41 22.46
C CYS A 39 -24.09 53.01 22.78
N GLN A 40 -25.29 52.71 22.26
CA GLN A 40 -25.99 51.44 22.52
C GLN A 40 -25.14 50.18 22.24
N PRO A 41 -24.35 50.08 21.14
CA PRO A 41 -23.43 48.97 20.94
C PRO A 41 -22.36 48.82 22.02
N CYS A 42 -21.77 49.92 22.49
CA CYS A 42 -20.76 49.91 23.55
C CYS A 42 -21.31 49.46 24.90
N ILE A 43 -22.59 49.75 25.17
CA ILE A 43 -23.29 49.24 26.38
C ILE A 43 -23.56 47.74 26.22
N LYS A 44 -24.16 47.33 25.09
CA LYS A 44 -24.54 45.94 24.81
C LYS A 44 -23.36 44.97 24.87
N TYR A 45 -22.19 45.37 24.38
CA TYR A 45 -21.00 44.51 24.33
C TYR A 45 -19.97 44.79 25.45
N ARG A 46 -20.32 45.57 26.47
CA ARG A 46 -19.36 46.04 27.49
C ARG A 46 -18.65 44.90 28.21
N GLN A 47 -19.39 43.88 28.65
CA GLN A 47 -18.82 42.71 29.33
C GLN A 47 -17.84 41.96 28.43
N TYR A 48 -18.19 41.79 27.15
CA TYR A 48 -17.34 41.12 26.16
C TYR A 48 -16.05 41.91 25.89
N LEU A 49 -16.17 43.24 25.73
CA LEU A 49 -15.04 44.14 25.53
C LEU A 49 -14.09 44.14 26.74
N HIS A 50 -14.63 44.21 27.95
CA HIS A 50 -13.84 44.18 29.19
C HIS A 50 -13.09 42.84 29.34
N ASN A 51 -13.77 41.72 29.08
CA ASN A 51 -13.15 40.39 29.10
C ASN A 51 -12.07 40.24 28.03
N THR A 52 -12.23 40.86 26.87
CA THR A 52 -11.24 40.81 25.78
C THR A 52 -9.98 41.59 26.12
N VAL A 53 -10.11 42.78 26.72
CA VAL A 53 -8.98 43.59 27.18
C VAL A 53 -8.30 42.94 28.39
N TYR A 54 -9.06 42.44 29.35
CA TYR A 54 -8.53 41.71 30.50
C TYR A 54 -7.73 40.45 30.10
N ARG A 55 -8.21 39.69 29.11
CA ARG A 55 -7.44 38.56 28.54
C ARG A 55 -6.15 38.99 27.85
N ARG A 56 -6.13 40.17 27.21
CA ARG A 56 -4.92 40.75 26.61
C ARG A 56 -3.92 41.22 27.65
N SER A 57 -4.37 41.88 28.73
CA SER A 57 -3.47 42.35 29.79
C SER A 57 -2.91 41.21 30.65
N MET A 58 -3.63 40.08 30.76
CA MET A 58 -3.19 38.89 31.49
C MET A 58 -2.31 37.93 30.67
N SER A 59 -2.13 38.17 29.37
CA SER A 59 -1.28 37.34 28.51
C SER A 59 0.06 38.03 28.31
N PRO A 60 1.11 37.73 29.10
CA PRO A 60 2.45 38.07 28.68
C PRO A 60 2.68 37.40 27.32
N GLU A 61 3.15 38.13 26.31
CA GLU A 61 3.59 37.57 25.03
C GLU A 61 4.81 36.67 25.30
N VAL A 62 4.57 35.48 25.85
CA VAL A 62 5.55 34.43 26.00
C VAL A 62 5.41 33.58 24.74
N PRO A 63 6.30 33.75 23.75
CA PRO A 63 6.27 32.91 22.56
C PRO A 63 6.37 31.44 22.96
N SER A 64 5.53 30.62 22.33
CA SER A 64 5.54 29.16 22.48
C SER A 64 6.95 28.58 22.40
N LYS A 65 7.21 27.48 23.13
CA LYS A 65 8.48 26.72 23.06
C LYS A 65 8.82 26.28 21.62
N PHE A 66 7.83 26.21 20.74
CA PHE A 66 7.95 25.81 19.33
C PHE A 66 8.05 26.98 18.35
N THR A 67 8.04 28.22 18.81
CA THR A 67 8.18 29.39 17.93
C THR A 67 9.55 29.38 17.26
N ALA A 68 9.57 29.43 15.93
CA ALA A 68 10.80 29.46 15.15
C ALA A 68 11.63 30.69 15.51
N ASN A 69 12.96 30.54 15.56
CA ASN A 69 13.87 31.60 16.03
C ASN A 69 13.72 32.92 15.26
N LYS A 70 13.35 32.88 13.98
CA LYS A 70 13.10 34.06 13.15
C LYS A 70 11.94 34.95 13.61
N HIS A 71 11.09 34.45 14.51
CA HIS A 71 9.94 35.16 15.06
C HIS A 71 10.11 35.51 16.55
N LEU A 72 11.31 35.31 17.12
CA LEU A 72 11.64 35.69 18.49
C LEU A 72 12.30 37.08 18.50
N THR A 73 11.98 37.91 19.50
CA THR A 73 12.68 39.19 19.71
C THR A 73 14.10 38.96 20.22
N LYS A 74 14.95 39.98 20.11
CA LYS A 74 16.37 39.91 20.47
C LYS A 74 16.59 39.50 21.94
N ASP A 75 15.75 40.00 22.84
CA ASP A 75 15.83 39.69 24.28
C ASP A 75 15.50 38.21 24.57
N PHE A 76 14.45 37.68 23.94
CA PHE A 76 14.12 36.26 24.07
C PHE A 76 15.17 35.34 23.45
N LEU A 77 15.81 35.75 22.34
CA LEU A 77 16.94 35.02 21.77
C LEU A 77 18.14 34.98 22.72
N MET A 78 18.42 36.08 23.42
CA MET A 78 19.48 36.15 24.44
C MET A 78 19.22 35.22 25.63
N ILE A 79 17.97 35.19 26.12
CA ILE A 79 17.53 34.29 27.19
C ILE A 79 17.62 32.82 26.74
N LYS A 80 17.24 32.53 25.49
CA LYS A 80 17.32 31.17 24.94
C LYS A 80 18.78 30.71 24.79
N ALA A 81 19.67 31.58 24.32
CA ALA A 81 21.09 31.29 24.18
C ALA A 81 21.77 31.03 25.53
N THR A 82 21.51 31.85 26.54
CA THR A 82 22.04 31.65 27.90
C THR A 82 21.53 30.36 28.54
N ASN A 83 20.25 30.03 28.37
CA ASN A 83 19.70 28.75 28.84
C ASN A 83 20.32 27.54 28.13
N GLN A 84 20.57 27.63 26.82
CA GLN A 84 21.27 26.59 26.07
C GLN A 84 22.71 26.41 26.54
N GLN A 85 23.44 27.49 26.80
CA GLN A 85 24.81 27.43 27.36
C GLN A 85 24.84 26.77 28.74
N LYS A 86 23.90 27.11 29.64
CA LYS A 86 23.75 26.44 30.94
C LYS A 86 23.49 24.94 30.79
N LYS A 87 22.62 24.56 29.85
CA LYS A 87 22.29 23.16 29.58
C LYS A 87 23.47 22.37 28.99
N ILE A 88 24.24 22.97 28.10
CA ILE A 88 25.49 22.36 27.58
C ILE A 88 26.47 22.13 28.73
N LYS A 89 26.62 23.10 29.63
CA LYS A 89 27.53 22.97 30.79
C LYS A 89 27.10 21.85 31.75
N SER A 90 25.79 21.71 32.03
CA SER A 90 25.30 20.63 32.89
C SER A 90 25.44 19.26 32.22
N LEU A 91 25.15 19.16 30.92
CA LEU A 91 25.31 17.92 30.15
C LEU A 91 26.77 17.48 30.10
N LYS A 92 27.72 18.41 29.89
CA LYS A 92 29.15 18.09 29.93
C LYS A 92 29.57 17.53 31.28
N ARG A 93 29.14 18.15 32.39
CA ARG A 93 29.41 17.64 33.74
C ARG A 93 28.83 16.25 33.97
N SER A 94 27.59 16.02 33.52
CA SER A 94 26.94 14.71 33.66
C SER A 94 27.64 13.63 32.82
N LEU A 95 28.15 14.00 31.64
CA LEU A 95 28.96 13.12 30.79
C LEU A 95 30.31 12.79 31.45
N GLU A 96 30.95 13.79 32.06
CA GLU A 96 32.19 13.61 32.83
C GLU A 96 31.95 12.60 33.96
N SER A 97 30.94 12.83 34.81
CA SER A 97 30.61 11.94 35.92
C SER A 97 30.24 10.54 35.46
N MET A 98 29.47 10.38 34.37
CA MET A 98 29.18 9.06 33.81
C MET A 98 30.45 8.38 33.28
N ARG A 99 31.36 9.12 32.64
CA ARG A 99 32.65 8.56 32.21
C ARG A 99 33.49 8.11 33.40
N THR A 100 33.57 8.92 34.46
CA THR A 100 34.30 8.55 35.68
C THR A 100 33.68 7.31 36.33
N PHE A 101 32.35 7.25 36.40
CA PHE A 101 31.62 6.11 36.94
C PHE A 101 31.83 4.84 36.10
N VAL A 102 31.78 4.94 34.77
CA VAL A 102 32.08 3.82 33.87
C VAL A 102 33.53 3.37 34.01
N SER A 103 34.50 4.29 34.11
CA SER A 103 35.90 3.95 34.35
C SER A 103 36.10 3.23 35.68
N GLN A 104 35.46 3.71 36.74
CA GLN A 104 35.49 3.07 38.06
C GLN A 104 34.85 1.68 38.05
N LEU A 105 33.71 1.51 37.37
CA LEU A 105 33.07 0.20 37.15
C LEU A 105 33.95 -0.75 36.35
N VAL A 106 34.65 -0.26 35.32
CA VAL A 106 35.60 -1.06 34.54
C VAL A 106 36.83 -1.44 35.38
N GLU A 107 37.25 -0.62 36.34
CA GLU A 107 38.34 -0.96 37.27
C GLU A 107 37.89 -1.91 38.39
N SER A 108 36.66 -1.78 38.91
CA SER A 108 36.15 -2.58 40.03
C SER A 108 35.53 -3.91 39.60
N GLU A 109 34.90 -3.95 38.43
CA GLU A 109 34.14 -5.10 37.91
C GLU A 109 34.58 -5.53 36.51
N GLY A 110 35.51 -4.80 35.86
CA GLY A 110 35.96 -5.14 34.53
C GLY A 110 36.91 -6.33 34.54
N CYS A 111 36.52 -7.39 33.84
CA CYS A 111 37.42 -8.46 33.45
C CYS A 111 37.99 -8.10 32.07
N ALA A 112 39.30 -8.33 31.85
CA ALA A 112 39.91 -8.17 30.54
C ALA A 112 39.32 -9.22 29.59
N VAL A 113 38.29 -8.84 28.84
CA VAL A 113 37.77 -9.68 27.76
C VAL A 113 38.77 -9.58 26.62
N GLU A 114 39.73 -10.51 26.59
CA GLU A 114 40.41 -10.79 25.32
C GLU A 114 39.32 -11.08 24.28
N ASN A 115 39.44 -10.46 23.11
CA ASN A 115 38.48 -10.52 21.98
C ASN A 115 38.17 -11.96 21.47
N ASN A 116 38.62 -12.99 22.18
CA ASN A 116 38.45 -14.39 21.89
C ASN A 116 37.53 -15.14 22.85
N LEU A 117 36.99 -14.56 23.94
CA LEU A 117 36.17 -15.32 24.91
C LEU A 117 34.99 -16.06 24.26
N LEU A 118 34.27 -15.45 23.32
CA LEU A 118 33.19 -16.13 22.56
C LEU A 118 33.72 -17.19 21.59
N LYS A 119 34.91 -16.97 21.04
CA LYS A 119 35.59 -17.91 20.14
C LYS A 119 36.09 -19.13 20.92
N GLU A 120 36.57 -18.92 22.14
CA GLU A 120 36.97 -19.94 23.10
C GLU A 120 35.75 -20.65 23.69
N ILE A 121 34.66 -19.96 24.02
CA ILE A 121 33.40 -20.59 24.41
C ILE A 121 32.87 -21.46 23.26
N CYS A 122 32.85 -20.96 22.03
CA CYS A 122 32.49 -21.78 20.88
C CYS A 122 33.44 -22.98 20.74
N ASN A 123 34.76 -22.80 20.85
CA ASN A 123 35.72 -23.91 20.74
C ASN A 123 35.61 -24.94 21.88
N ASN A 124 35.38 -24.49 23.13
CA ASN A 124 35.27 -25.33 24.32
C ASN A 124 33.91 -26.06 24.39
N VAL A 125 32.86 -25.50 23.80
CA VAL A 125 31.54 -26.17 23.65
C VAL A 125 31.51 -27.02 22.37
N VAL A 126 32.42 -26.81 21.41
CA VAL A 126 32.59 -27.72 20.25
C VAL A 126 33.13 -29.08 20.70
N SER A 127 33.94 -29.15 21.77
CA SER A 127 34.50 -30.41 22.31
C SER A 127 33.48 -31.31 23.04
N THR A 128 32.29 -30.82 23.37
CA THR A 128 31.19 -31.67 23.84
C THR A 128 30.37 -32.13 22.63
N ASN A 129 30.39 -33.44 22.36
CA ASN A 129 29.66 -34.04 21.23
C ASN A 129 28.13 -33.91 21.37
N ASP A 130 27.61 -33.69 22.59
CA ASP A 130 26.18 -33.58 22.82
C ASP A 130 25.67 -32.15 22.58
N SER A 131 24.71 -32.03 21.66
CA SER A 131 23.90 -30.82 21.50
C SER A 131 22.88 -30.74 22.64
N PRO A 132 22.79 -29.63 23.39
CA PRO A 132 21.72 -29.44 24.38
C PRO A 132 20.36 -29.11 23.75
N PHE A 133 20.30 -29.06 22.41
CA PHE A 133 19.11 -28.72 21.63
C PHE A 133 18.52 -29.95 20.96
N ASP A 134 17.18 -30.01 20.91
CA ASP A 134 16.41 -31.03 20.17
C ASP A 134 16.90 -31.14 18.72
N GLU A 135 17.09 -32.36 18.22
CA GLU A 135 17.59 -32.63 16.86
C GLU A 135 16.76 -31.91 15.78
N ASP A 136 15.44 -31.79 16.00
CA ASP A 136 14.52 -31.15 15.05
C ASP A 136 14.41 -29.62 15.21
N SER A 137 15.28 -29.00 16.01
CA SER A 137 15.26 -27.55 16.24
C SER A 137 16.09 -26.76 15.21
N PRO A 138 15.61 -25.58 14.73
CA PRO A 138 16.42 -24.67 13.94
C PRO A 138 17.74 -24.23 14.62
N ILE A 139 17.76 -24.26 15.96
CA ILE A 139 18.95 -23.93 16.75
C ILE A 139 19.98 -25.06 16.66
N HIS A 140 19.54 -26.32 16.65
CA HIS A 140 20.41 -27.47 16.44
C HIS A 140 21.10 -27.39 15.07
N LEU A 141 20.33 -27.14 14.01
CA LEU A 141 20.89 -26.94 12.67
C LEU A 141 21.89 -25.76 12.61
N LEU A 142 21.57 -24.64 13.27
CA LEU A 142 22.48 -23.51 13.36
C LEU A 142 23.80 -23.93 14.03
N TRP A 143 23.70 -24.64 15.15
CA TRP A 143 24.81 -25.14 15.94
C TRP A 143 25.72 -26.08 15.15
N GLU A 144 25.15 -27.09 14.48
CA GLU A 144 25.90 -28.01 13.62
C GLU A 144 26.68 -27.26 12.52
N GLN A 145 26.06 -26.25 11.92
CA GLN A 145 26.67 -25.48 10.85
C GLN A 145 27.78 -24.55 11.36
N GLN A 146 27.69 -24.07 12.62
CA GLN A 146 28.80 -23.39 13.28
C GLN A 146 29.97 -24.37 13.53
N LYS A 147 29.70 -25.53 14.15
CA LYS A 147 30.70 -26.59 14.41
C LYS A 147 31.44 -26.99 13.13
N LYS A 148 30.68 -27.30 12.06
CA LYS A 148 31.22 -27.65 10.74
C LYS A 148 32.11 -26.57 10.15
N GLN A 149 31.77 -25.30 10.38
CA GLN A 149 32.57 -24.20 9.84
C GLN A 149 33.91 -24.06 10.58
N VAL A 150 33.90 -24.26 11.90
CA VAL A 150 35.09 -24.19 12.75
C VAL A 150 36.05 -25.35 12.48
N SER A 151 35.52 -26.56 12.23
CA SER A 151 36.34 -27.75 11.97
C SER A 151 37.03 -27.77 10.60
N LEU A 152 36.64 -26.90 9.67
CA LEU A 152 37.24 -26.84 8.33
C LEU A 152 38.56 -26.05 8.34
N GLU A 153 39.63 -26.68 7.84
CA GLU A 153 40.94 -26.04 7.61
C GLU A 153 40.81 -24.80 6.72
N ASN A 154 40.12 -24.95 5.59
CA ASN A 154 39.81 -23.85 4.69
C ASN A 154 38.34 -23.44 4.81
N LYS A 155 38.10 -22.37 5.60
CA LYS A 155 36.77 -21.78 5.82
C LYS A 155 36.02 -21.42 4.53
N ARG A 156 36.70 -21.26 3.38
CA ARG A 156 36.08 -20.94 2.08
C ARG A 156 35.39 -22.15 1.43
N THR A 157 35.69 -23.38 1.84
CA THR A 157 35.10 -24.60 1.27
C THR A 157 33.75 -24.95 1.90
N MET A 158 33.32 -24.21 2.92
CA MET A 158 32.06 -24.42 3.64
C MET A 158 30.85 -24.48 2.69
N ARG A 159 30.14 -25.61 2.73
CA ARG A 159 28.85 -25.81 2.06
C ARG A 159 27.74 -25.71 3.10
N TRP A 160 27.01 -24.60 3.04
CA TRP A 160 25.89 -24.30 3.93
C TRP A 160 24.67 -25.15 3.61
N HIS A 161 23.95 -25.55 4.66
CA HIS A 161 22.65 -26.19 4.54
C HIS A 161 21.64 -25.29 3.79
N PRO A 162 20.74 -25.85 2.95
CA PRO A 162 19.73 -25.06 2.23
C PRO A 162 18.85 -24.20 3.15
N VAL A 163 18.39 -24.75 4.27
CA VAL A 163 17.59 -24.01 5.27
C VAL A 163 18.38 -22.86 5.90
N MET A 164 19.68 -23.06 6.18
CA MET A 164 20.54 -21.99 6.68
C MET A 164 20.70 -20.85 5.67
N LEU A 165 20.82 -21.19 4.38
CA LEU A 165 20.85 -20.19 3.32
C LEU A 165 19.53 -19.44 3.22
N ARG A 166 18.38 -20.12 3.28
CA ARG A 166 17.05 -19.48 3.30
C ARG A 166 16.92 -18.51 4.47
N TRP A 167 17.29 -18.94 5.67
CA TRP A 167 17.27 -18.10 6.85
C TRP A 167 18.18 -16.88 6.71
N CYS A 168 19.44 -17.06 6.28
CA CYS A 168 20.37 -15.95 6.06
C CYS A 168 19.89 -14.97 4.98
N ILE A 169 19.34 -15.49 3.87
CA ILE A 169 18.71 -14.68 2.82
C ILE A 169 17.54 -13.89 3.40
N SER A 170 16.68 -14.49 4.22
CA SER A 170 15.54 -13.78 4.82
C SER A 170 15.97 -12.57 5.66
N ILE A 171 17.04 -12.69 6.45
CA ILE A 171 17.61 -11.59 7.26
C ILE A 171 18.25 -10.55 6.34
N TYR A 172 19.08 -10.99 5.40
CA TYR A 172 19.75 -10.13 4.43
C TYR A 172 18.78 -9.30 3.59
N LEU A 173 17.65 -9.87 3.20
CA LEU A 173 16.61 -9.20 2.42
C LEU A 173 15.77 -8.24 3.26
N LYS A 174 15.60 -8.49 4.56
CA LYS A 174 14.96 -7.55 5.51
C LYS A 174 15.86 -6.36 5.82
N SER A 175 17.14 -6.61 6.10
CA SER A 175 18.13 -5.56 6.34
C SER A 175 19.54 -6.08 6.09
N SER A 176 20.12 -5.67 4.97
CA SER A 176 21.51 -6.03 4.64
C SER A 176 22.52 -5.47 5.65
N GLY A 177 22.25 -4.29 6.22
CA GLY A 177 23.09 -3.69 7.26
C GLY A 177 23.03 -4.47 8.57
N THR A 178 21.86 -4.94 8.98
CA THR A 178 21.70 -5.79 10.17
C THR A 178 22.37 -7.15 9.97
N TYR A 179 22.25 -7.73 8.77
CA TYR A 179 22.93 -8.98 8.44
C TYR A 179 24.46 -8.85 8.52
N GLU A 180 25.03 -7.80 7.93
CA GLU A 180 26.47 -7.54 8.03
C GLU A 180 26.90 -7.24 9.46
N HIS A 181 26.09 -6.51 10.24
CA HIS A 181 26.38 -6.30 11.65
C HIS A 181 26.43 -7.63 12.42
N LEU A 182 25.42 -8.51 12.25
CA LEU A 182 25.41 -9.85 12.86
C LEU A 182 26.63 -10.67 12.45
N ARG A 183 26.97 -10.67 11.16
CA ARG A 183 28.12 -11.41 10.63
C ARG A 183 29.46 -10.87 11.15
N ASN A 184 29.61 -9.55 11.23
CA ASN A 184 30.85 -8.91 11.65
C ASN A 184 30.98 -8.78 13.17
N SER A 185 29.90 -8.98 13.92
CA SER A 185 29.88 -8.96 15.38
C SER A 185 30.71 -10.08 16.02
N GLY A 186 31.01 -11.14 15.28
CA GLY A 186 31.72 -12.31 15.78
C GLY A 186 30.84 -13.30 16.57
N PHE A 187 29.57 -12.98 16.86
CA PHE A 187 28.66 -13.89 17.56
C PHE A 187 28.24 -15.10 16.72
N LEU A 188 28.11 -14.95 15.40
CA LEU A 188 27.71 -16.01 14.48
C LEU A 188 28.59 -16.02 13.24
N VAL A 189 29.02 -17.20 12.81
CA VAL A 189 29.62 -17.37 11.49
C VAL A 189 28.51 -17.57 10.47
N LEU A 190 28.41 -16.63 9.54
CA LEU A 190 27.35 -16.58 8.53
C LEU A 190 27.93 -16.53 7.10
N PRO A 191 27.17 -17.00 6.09
CA PRO A 191 27.55 -16.87 4.69
C PRO A 191 27.96 -15.45 4.29
N SER A 192 28.92 -15.33 3.38
CA SER A 192 29.28 -14.02 2.85
C SER A 192 28.14 -13.43 2.00
N LYS A 193 28.04 -12.10 1.95
CA LYS A 193 27.13 -11.40 1.01
C LYS A 193 27.28 -11.88 -0.43
N LYS A 194 28.52 -12.11 -0.89
CA LYS A 194 28.81 -12.67 -2.22
C LYS A 194 28.20 -14.06 -2.43
N THR A 195 28.10 -14.87 -1.37
CA THR A 195 27.44 -16.17 -1.41
C THR A 195 25.94 -15.99 -1.56
N LEU A 196 25.33 -15.14 -0.73
CA LEU A 196 23.89 -14.86 -0.77
C LEU A 196 23.45 -14.26 -2.11
N ASP A 197 24.22 -13.31 -2.65
CA ASP A 197 23.92 -12.66 -3.94
C ASP A 197 23.84 -13.64 -5.12
N LYS A 198 24.47 -14.82 -5.03
CA LYS A 198 24.36 -15.88 -6.05
C LYS A 198 23.01 -16.61 -6.03
N TYR A 199 22.38 -16.70 -4.88
CA TYR A 199 21.06 -17.32 -4.72
C TYR A 199 19.93 -16.31 -4.94
N VAL A 200 20.22 -15.04 -4.65
CA VAL A 200 19.28 -13.94 -4.76
C VAL A 200 19.14 -13.39 -6.18
N ASN A 201 20.23 -13.36 -6.95
CA ASN A 201 20.21 -12.89 -8.35
C ASN A 201 20.36 -14.09 -9.31
N PHE A 202 19.55 -15.14 -9.11
CA PHE A 202 19.62 -16.36 -9.90
C PHE A 202 19.02 -16.19 -11.30
N THR A 203 18.02 -15.32 -11.45
CA THR A 203 17.33 -15.04 -12.72
C THR A 203 17.99 -13.91 -13.49
N THR A 204 17.80 -13.92 -14.81
CA THR A 204 18.08 -12.75 -15.64
C THR A 204 16.82 -11.89 -15.78
N HIS A 205 16.99 -10.56 -15.73
CA HIS A 205 15.89 -9.61 -15.84
C HIS A 205 15.83 -9.09 -17.28
N ASN A 206 15.21 -9.88 -18.15
CA ASN A 206 14.86 -9.46 -19.50
C ASN A 206 13.40 -9.03 -19.54
N THR A 207 13.08 -8.21 -20.53
CA THR A 207 11.71 -7.93 -20.99
C THR A 207 11.06 -9.20 -21.53
N GLY A 208 9.73 -9.31 -21.44
CA GLY A 208 8.99 -10.50 -21.87
C GLY A 208 8.73 -11.52 -20.76
N PHE A 209 8.47 -12.77 -21.16
CA PHE A 209 8.20 -13.85 -20.21
C PHE A 209 9.49 -14.31 -19.51
N ASN A 210 9.40 -14.58 -18.20
CA ASN A 210 10.55 -15.07 -17.43
C ASN A 210 10.50 -16.61 -17.30
N PRO A 211 11.34 -17.35 -18.05
CA PRO A 211 11.33 -18.81 -18.02
C PRO A 211 11.75 -19.37 -16.65
N ASP A 212 12.69 -18.72 -15.95
CA ASP A 212 13.14 -19.15 -14.63
C ASP A 212 11.99 -19.08 -13.59
N VAL A 213 11.10 -18.09 -13.72
CA VAL A 213 9.92 -17.97 -12.85
C VAL A 213 8.89 -19.04 -13.18
N LEU A 214 8.66 -19.30 -14.48
CA LEU A 214 7.73 -20.33 -14.92
C LEU A 214 8.17 -21.73 -14.49
N GLU A 215 9.47 -22.04 -14.58
CA GLU A 215 10.04 -23.30 -14.10
C GLU A 215 9.87 -23.46 -12.59
N ASN A 216 10.07 -22.38 -11.82
CA ASN A 216 9.82 -22.41 -10.38
C ASN A 216 8.34 -22.60 -10.04
N LEU A 217 7.42 -22.01 -10.81
CA LEU A 217 5.98 -22.23 -10.65
C LEU A 217 5.63 -23.70 -10.91
N LEU A 218 6.15 -24.28 -12.00
CA LEU A 218 6.02 -25.71 -12.33
C LEU A 218 6.40 -26.60 -11.15
N ARG A 219 7.59 -26.37 -10.56
CA ARG A 219 8.07 -27.14 -9.39
C ARG A 219 7.16 -27.01 -8.17
N LEU A 220 6.59 -25.83 -7.94
CA LEU A 220 5.67 -25.61 -6.82
C LEU A 220 4.32 -26.30 -7.02
N THR A 221 4.01 -26.69 -8.24
CA THR A 221 2.70 -27.18 -8.65
C THR A 221 2.75 -28.63 -9.11
N GLU A 222 3.86 -29.35 -8.90
CA GLU A 222 4.04 -30.74 -9.30
C GLU A 222 2.92 -31.67 -8.79
N ASN A 223 2.32 -31.36 -7.64
CA ASN A 223 1.22 -32.13 -7.03
C ASN A 223 -0.19 -31.66 -7.44
N GLN A 224 -0.31 -30.67 -8.33
CA GLN A 224 -1.58 -30.07 -8.73
C GLN A 224 -1.79 -30.25 -10.23
N GLN A 225 -2.78 -31.05 -10.64
CA GLN A 225 -3.10 -31.24 -12.06
C GLN A 225 -3.66 -29.96 -12.72
N HIS A 226 -4.44 -29.17 -11.97
CA HIS A 226 -5.11 -27.98 -12.47
C HIS A 226 -5.04 -26.84 -11.47
N LEU A 227 -4.63 -25.65 -11.94
CA LEU A 227 -4.58 -24.44 -11.12
C LEU A 227 -5.59 -23.43 -11.62
N HIS A 228 -6.57 -23.11 -10.79
CA HIS A 228 -7.52 -22.03 -11.05
C HIS A 228 -6.86 -20.69 -10.74
N VAL A 229 -6.68 -19.86 -11.77
CA VAL A 229 -5.95 -18.60 -11.64
C VAL A 229 -6.73 -17.42 -12.20
N GLY A 230 -6.52 -16.26 -11.60
CA GLY A 230 -6.88 -14.96 -12.15
C GLY A 230 -5.62 -14.23 -12.61
N LEU A 231 -5.68 -13.56 -13.75
CA LEU A 231 -4.59 -12.72 -14.24
C LEU A 231 -4.82 -11.29 -13.76
N VAL A 232 -3.84 -10.70 -13.08
CA VAL A 232 -3.91 -9.32 -12.60
C VAL A 232 -2.75 -8.56 -13.20
N HIS A 233 -3.01 -7.42 -13.83
CA HIS A 233 -1.97 -6.56 -14.39
C HIS A 233 -2.24 -5.10 -14.08
N ASP A 234 -1.17 -4.34 -13.86
CA ASP A 234 -1.17 -2.90 -13.61
C ASP A 234 0.22 -2.34 -13.98
N GLU A 235 0.32 -1.03 -14.12
CA GLU A 235 1.55 -0.35 -14.53
C GLU A 235 2.16 0.43 -13.37
N MET A 236 3.47 0.25 -13.15
CA MET A 236 4.22 1.05 -12.18
C MET A 236 5.12 2.08 -12.87
N LYS A 237 4.94 3.36 -12.53
CA LYS A 237 5.88 4.41 -12.95
C LYS A 237 7.26 4.21 -12.31
N ILE A 238 8.28 4.13 -13.15
CA ILE A 238 9.71 4.05 -12.79
C ILE A 238 10.48 5.30 -13.24
N LYS A 239 11.68 5.50 -12.68
CA LYS A 239 12.61 6.56 -13.06
C LYS A 239 13.19 6.27 -14.44
N SER A 240 13.05 7.22 -15.36
CA SER A 240 13.73 7.17 -16.65
C SER A 240 15.24 7.29 -16.45
N GLY A 241 15.99 6.43 -17.14
CA GLY A 241 17.44 6.42 -17.05
C GLY A 241 18.03 5.16 -17.66
N ILE A 242 19.24 5.32 -18.17
CA ILE A 242 19.99 4.26 -18.82
C ILE A 242 21.07 3.77 -17.85
N VAL A 243 21.24 2.45 -17.74
CA VAL A 243 22.20 1.79 -16.85
C VAL A 243 22.96 0.74 -17.63
N TYR A 244 24.30 0.80 -17.59
CA TYR A 244 25.12 -0.28 -18.12
C TYR A 244 25.16 -1.47 -17.16
N SER A 245 24.61 -2.61 -17.57
CA SER A 245 24.66 -3.84 -16.81
C SER A 245 25.99 -4.54 -17.06
N LYS A 246 26.92 -4.43 -16.11
CA LYS A 246 28.21 -5.18 -16.13
C LYS A 246 28.01 -6.70 -16.24
N ASN A 247 26.85 -7.20 -15.83
CA ASN A 247 26.53 -8.61 -15.80
C ASN A 247 26.11 -9.16 -17.16
N SER A 248 25.32 -8.40 -17.93
CA SER A 248 24.84 -8.80 -19.26
C SER A 248 25.64 -8.16 -20.39
N GLY A 249 26.50 -7.18 -20.08
CA GLY A 249 27.19 -6.36 -21.08
C GLY A 249 26.25 -5.42 -21.84
N LYS A 250 24.97 -5.36 -21.47
CA LYS A 250 23.93 -4.61 -22.17
C LYS A 250 23.62 -3.29 -21.49
N ILE A 251 23.20 -2.33 -22.31
CA ILE A 251 22.61 -1.07 -21.86
C ILE A 251 21.13 -1.33 -21.55
N VAL A 252 20.74 -1.09 -20.29
CA VAL A 252 19.38 -1.32 -19.76
C VAL A 252 18.70 0.03 -19.54
N GLY A 253 17.42 0.16 -19.89
CA GLY A 253 16.64 1.38 -19.66
C GLY A 253 15.89 1.90 -20.88
N PHE A 254 16.15 1.35 -22.06
CA PHE A 254 15.30 1.56 -23.22
C PHE A 254 13.95 0.85 -23.02
N CYS A 255 12.90 1.45 -23.55
CA CYS A 255 11.60 0.78 -23.63
C CYS A 255 11.73 -0.32 -24.68
N ASP A 256 11.83 -1.55 -24.22
CA ASP A 256 11.73 -2.73 -25.06
C ASP A 256 10.36 -3.35 -24.79
N LEU A 257 9.46 -3.18 -25.76
CA LEU A 257 8.09 -3.65 -25.67
C LEU A 257 7.98 -5.16 -25.90
N GLY A 258 9.10 -5.85 -26.17
CA GLY A 258 9.15 -7.31 -26.33
C GLY A 258 8.12 -7.79 -27.33
N ASP A 259 8.42 -7.73 -28.63
CA ASP A 259 7.45 -8.24 -29.60
C ASP A 259 7.30 -9.75 -29.37
N ILE A 260 6.11 -10.21 -28.99
CA ILE A 260 5.77 -11.64 -28.89
C ILE A 260 6.11 -12.33 -30.21
N ASN A 261 5.97 -11.61 -31.33
CA ASN A 261 6.38 -12.11 -32.63
C ASN A 261 7.89 -12.40 -32.69
N ASN A 262 8.76 -11.66 -31.99
CA ASN A 262 10.18 -11.95 -31.95
C ASN A 262 10.49 -13.22 -31.16
N GLU A 263 9.77 -13.49 -30.06
CA GLU A 263 9.93 -14.75 -29.32
C GLU A 263 9.42 -15.94 -30.14
N ILE A 264 8.26 -15.79 -30.80
CA ILE A 264 7.69 -16.80 -31.71
C ILE A 264 8.61 -17.02 -32.91
N THR A 265 9.12 -15.95 -33.54
CA THR A 265 10.06 -16.05 -34.67
C THR A 265 11.38 -16.67 -34.24
N CYS A 266 11.89 -16.36 -33.04
CA CYS A 266 13.07 -17.03 -32.47
C CYS A 266 12.81 -18.51 -32.14
N PHE A 267 11.57 -18.89 -31.83
CA PHE A 267 11.18 -20.28 -31.67
C PHE A 267 11.11 -20.98 -33.04
N ASP A 268 10.42 -20.38 -34.03
CA ASP A 268 10.35 -20.91 -35.39
C ASP A 268 11.74 -21.11 -35.99
N ARG A 269 12.64 -20.14 -35.85
CA ARG A 269 14.04 -20.28 -36.31
C ARG A 269 14.78 -21.44 -35.66
N ARG A 270 14.53 -21.71 -34.37
CA ARG A 270 15.12 -22.86 -33.66
C ARG A 270 14.54 -24.19 -34.15
N VAL A 271 13.26 -24.21 -34.50
CA VAL A 271 12.61 -25.40 -35.07
C VAL A 271 13.06 -25.65 -36.51
N THR A 272 13.31 -24.61 -37.31
CA THR A 272 13.69 -24.73 -38.72
C THR A 272 15.19 -24.97 -38.94
N ASN A 273 16.06 -24.50 -38.05
CA ASN A 273 17.49 -24.80 -38.13
C ASN A 273 17.75 -26.20 -37.53
N GLN A 274 18.25 -27.12 -38.36
CA GLN A 274 18.46 -28.54 -38.05
C GLN A 274 19.52 -28.81 -36.94
N ASP A 275 20.18 -27.78 -36.39
CA ASP A 275 21.28 -27.94 -35.44
C ASP A 275 20.86 -27.91 -33.95
N GLU A 276 19.64 -27.50 -33.62
CA GLU A 276 19.12 -27.57 -32.25
C GLU A 276 17.63 -27.96 -32.26
N HIS A 277 17.36 -29.27 -32.20
CA HIS A 277 15.99 -29.71 -31.90
C HIS A 277 15.55 -29.10 -30.57
N PRO A 278 14.34 -28.49 -30.49
CA PRO A 278 13.84 -27.99 -29.23
C PRO A 278 13.81 -29.14 -28.21
N PRO A 279 14.19 -28.89 -26.95
CA PRO A 279 14.16 -29.92 -25.93
C PRO A 279 12.76 -30.52 -25.86
N ILE A 280 12.68 -31.85 -25.86
CA ILE A 280 11.41 -32.55 -25.71
C ILE A 280 10.76 -32.06 -24.42
N ALA A 281 9.53 -31.55 -24.54
CA ALA A 281 8.77 -31.10 -23.38
C ALA A 281 8.58 -32.29 -22.44
N THR A 282 9.17 -32.22 -21.25
CA THR A 282 9.07 -33.27 -20.24
C THR A 282 7.83 -33.11 -19.35
N HIS A 283 7.27 -31.90 -19.28
CA HIS A 283 6.17 -31.54 -18.41
C HIS A 283 5.23 -30.54 -19.12
N VAL A 284 3.94 -30.60 -18.80
CA VAL A 284 2.92 -29.65 -19.29
C VAL A 284 2.29 -28.96 -18.08
N LEU A 285 2.46 -27.62 -17.96
CA LEU A 285 1.74 -26.82 -16.97
C LEU A 285 0.40 -26.37 -17.56
N THR A 286 -0.71 -26.71 -16.90
CA THR A 286 -2.04 -26.24 -17.32
C THR A 286 -2.58 -25.19 -16.33
N LEU A 287 -2.57 -23.93 -16.75
CA LEU A 287 -3.17 -22.82 -16.01
C LEU A 287 -4.60 -22.55 -16.49
N MET A 288 -5.57 -22.72 -15.60
CA MET A 288 -6.97 -22.41 -15.89
C MET A 288 -7.27 -20.95 -15.55
N VAL A 289 -7.05 -20.06 -16.51
CA VAL A 289 -7.32 -18.63 -16.37
C VAL A 289 -8.83 -18.36 -16.45
N TRP A 290 -9.40 -17.85 -15.37
CA TRP A 290 -10.84 -17.56 -15.28
C TRP A 290 -11.19 -16.11 -15.56
N PHE A 291 -10.35 -15.18 -15.13
CA PHE A 291 -10.61 -13.75 -15.26
C PHE A 291 -9.33 -12.95 -15.39
N VAL A 292 -9.47 -11.73 -15.94
CA VAL A 292 -8.42 -10.71 -16.03
C VAL A 292 -8.89 -9.46 -15.29
N VAL A 293 -8.10 -9.00 -14.31
CA VAL A 293 -8.33 -7.75 -13.61
C VAL A 293 -7.43 -6.66 -14.17
N SER A 294 -8.03 -5.54 -14.58
CA SER A 294 -7.31 -4.36 -15.08
C SER A 294 -7.84 -3.07 -14.46
N ASP A 295 -7.04 -2.00 -14.58
CA ASP A 295 -7.39 -0.69 -14.04
C ASP A 295 -8.37 0.05 -15.00
N GLY A 296 -8.78 1.25 -14.60
CA GLY A 296 -9.65 2.09 -15.41
C GLY A 296 -8.95 2.88 -16.52
N ALA A 297 -7.71 2.59 -16.90
CA ALA A 297 -6.97 3.37 -17.89
C ALA A 297 -7.50 3.18 -19.32
N SER A 298 -7.23 4.15 -20.20
CA SER A 298 -7.69 4.10 -21.59
C SER A 298 -7.12 2.92 -22.40
N PRO A 299 -5.85 2.48 -22.24
CA PRO A 299 -5.35 1.32 -22.96
C PRO A 299 -6.10 0.03 -22.59
N ASN A 300 -6.40 -0.16 -21.30
CA ASN A 300 -7.09 -1.35 -20.80
C ASN A 300 -8.55 -1.41 -21.27
N ARG A 301 -9.22 -0.26 -21.35
CA ARG A 301 -10.55 -0.18 -22.00
C ARG A 301 -10.48 -0.51 -23.49
N LYS A 302 -9.45 -0.02 -24.19
CA LYS A 302 -9.25 -0.34 -25.61
C LYS A 302 -8.99 -1.83 -25.80
N PHE A 303 -8.21 -2.44 -24.90
CA PHE A 303 -7.98 -3.87 -24.84
C PHE A 303 -9.29 -4.66 -24.75
N TYR A 304 -10.18 -4.33 -23.80
CA TYR A 304 -11.50 -4.99 -23.73
C TYR A 304 -12.30 -4.83 -25.02
N ASN A 305 -12.29 -3.65 -25.63
CA ASN A 305 -12.99 -3.39 -26.89
C ASN A 305 -12.41 -4.18 -28.08
N TYR A 306 -11.15 -4.59 -28.06
CA TYR A 306 -10.62 -5.49 -29.10
C TYR A 306 -11.27 -6.89 -29.06
N HIS A 307 -11.90 -7.27 -27.94
CA HIS A 307 -12.65 -8.52 -27.80
C HIS A 307 -14.15 -8.38 -28.09
N LYS A 308 -14.57 -7.24 -28.66
CA LYS A 308 -15.97 -6.96 -29.00
C LYS A 308 -16.51 -7.96 -30.04
N ARG A 309 -17.29 -8.91 -29.56
CA ARG A 309 -18.05 -9.89 -30.35
C ARG A 309 -19.46 -10.00 -29.75
N LYS A 310 -20.45 -10.37 -30.56
CA LYS A 310 -21.86 -10.47 -30.11
C LYS A 310 -22.02 -11.29 -28.83
N GLU A 311 -21.27 -12.38 -28.71
CA GLU A 311 -21.28 -13.31 -27.57
C GLU A 311 -20.61 -12.77 -26.29
N ASN A 312 -19.82 -11.70 -26.40
CA ASN A 312 -19.03 -11.13 -25.32
C ASN A 312 -19.63 -9.81 -24.78
N ILE A 313 -20.79 -9.40 -25.30
CA ILE A 313 -21.43 -8.12 -25.01
C ILE A 313 -22.74 -8.35 -24.28
N ILE A 314 -22.93 -7.66 -23.16
CA ILE A 314 -24.22 -7.51 -22.47
C ILE A 314 -24.36 -6.02 -22.14
N ASP A 315 -25.56 -5.45 -22.29
CA ASP A 315 -25.85 -4.03 -22.02
C ASP A 315 -24.86 -3.04 -22.67
N GLY A 316 -24.36 -3.38 -23.86
CA GLY A 316 -23.41 -2.58 -24.61
C GLY A 316 -21.96 -2.58 -24.08
N VAL A 317 -21.64 -3.38 -23.06
CA VAL A 317 -20.29 -3.51 -22.51
C VAL A 317 -19.66 -4.86 -22.84
N VAL A 318 -18.35 -4.86 -23.15
CA VAL A 318 -17.57 -6.09 -23.34
C VAL A 318 -17.08 -6.57 -21.98
N TYR A 319 -17.55 -7.74 -21.54
CA TYR A 319 -17.28 -8.27 -20.20
C TYR A 319 -16.51 -9.59 -20.20
N SER A 320 -16.27 -10.19 -21.36
CA SER A 320 -15.52 -11.44 -21.47
C SER A 320 -14.86 -11.62 -22.83
N THR A 321 -14.03 -12.65 -22.96
CA THR A 321 -13.53 -13.19 -24.21
C THR A 321 -13.58 -14.71 -24.20
N ILE A 322 -13.65 -15.32 -25.38
CA ILE A 322 -13.51 -16.76 -25.56
C ILE A 322 -12.06 -17.15 -25.29
N ASN A 323 -11.83 -18.25 -24.57
CA ASN A 323 -10.49 -18.80 -24.38
C ASN A 323 -10.01 -19.43 -25.70
N LYS A 324 -8.80 -19.06 -26.15
CA LYS A 324 -8.23 -19.54 -27.42
C LYS A 324 -7.89 -21.03 -27.42
N PHE A 325 -7.56 -21.59 -26.26
CA PHE A 325 -7.15 -22.99 -26.10
C PHE A 325 -8.32 -23.90 -25.70
N ASP A 326 -9.42 -23.31 -25.22
CA ASP A 326 -10.65 -24.02 -24.92
C ASP A 326 -11.86 -23.13 -25.24
N PRO A 327 -12.41 -23.24 -26.47
CA PRO A 327 -13.54 -22.42 -26.90
C PRO A 327 -14.82 -22.59 -26.07
N THR A 328 -14.94 -23.67 -25.28
CA THR A 328 -16.09 -23.89 -24.39
C THR A 328 -16.06 -22.97 -23.17
N ARG A 329 -14.90 -22.39 -22.87
CA ARG A 329 -14.67 -21.55 -21.70
C ARG A 329 -14.48 -20.09 -22.07
N ARG A 330 -14.90 -19.23 -21.14
CA ARG A 330 -14.74 -17.78 -21.22
C ARG A 330 -13.75 -17.29 -20.17
N ILE A 331 -13.03 -16.24 -20.52
CA ILE A 331 -12.21 -15.45 -19.61
C ILE A 331 -12.96 -14.14 -19.37
N TYR A 332 -13.28 -13.86 -18.11
CA TYR A 332 -14.08 -12.70 -17.72
C TYR A 332 -13.20 -11.46 -17.43
N PHE A 333 -13.69 -10.28 -17.77
CA PHE A 333 -13.00 -9.02 -17.51
C PHE A 333 -13.54 -8.38 -16.24
N ILE A 334 -12.65 -7.97 -15.34
CA ILE A 334 -13.00 -7.33 -14.07
C ILE A 334 -12.25 -6.01 -13.99
N CYS A 335 -12.96 -4.93 -13.72
CA CYS A 335 -12.32 -3.66 -13.40
C CYS A 335 -12.01 -3.61 -11.91
N ASP A 336 -10.88 -3.01 -11.53
CA ASP A 336 -10.48 -2.91 -10.13
C ASP A 336 -11.54 -2.22 -9.25
N VAL A 337 -12.16 -3.00 -8.37
CA VAL A 337 -13.28 -2.54 -7.53
C VAL A 337 -12.87 -1.41 -6.59
N PRO A 338 -11.75 -1.51 -5.82
CA PRO A 338 -11.20 -0.36 -5.07
C PRO A 338 -11.05 0.92 -5.90
N HIS A 339 -10.56 0.83 -7.14
CA HIS A 339 -10.50 1.95 -8.05
C HIS A 339 -11.89 2.49 -8.42
N LEU A 340 -12.87 1.63 -8.69
CA LEU A 340 -14.25 2.06 -8.96
C LEU A 340 -14.83 2.86 -7.79
N ILE A 341 -14.64 2.42 -6.54
CA ILE A 341 -15.08 3.18 -5.35
C ILE A 341 -14.40 4.55 -5.27
N LYS A 342 -13.08 4.62 -5.52
CA LYS A 342 -12.35 5.90 -5.59
C LYS A 342 -12.95 6.83 -6.65
N THR A 343 -13.22 6.32 -7.85
CA THR A 343 -13.77 7.16 -8.95
C THR A 343 -15.21 7.58 -8.70
N THR A 344 -16.04 6.72 -8.08
CA THR A 344 -17.39 7.07 -7.62
C THR A 344 -17.33 8.20 -6.61
N ARG A 345 -16.50 8.09 -5.57
CA ARG A 345 -16.31 9.17 -4.59
C ARG A 345 -15.85 10.44 -5.27
N ASN A 346 -14.90 10.36 -6.21
CA ASN A 346 -14.41 11.53 -6.93
C ASN A 346 -15.48 12.19 -7.80
N CYS A 347 -16.45 11.43 -8.35
CA CYS A 347 -17.60 12.01 -9.04
C CYS A 347 -18.52 12.75 -8.06
N VAL A 348 -18.84 12.15 -6.92
CA VAL A 348 -19.65 12.80 -5.86
C VAL A 348 -18.95 14.05 -5.34
N ALA A 349 -17.64 13.99 -5.11
CA ALA A 349 -16.86 15.14 -4.63
C ALA A 349 -16.86 16.30 -5.62
N ASN A 350 -16.77 16.04 -6.91
CA ASN A 350 -16.83 17.10 -7.92
C ASN A 350 -18.26 17.52 -8.28
N SER A 351 -19.27 16.97 -7.59
CA SER A 351 -20.67 17.35 -7.79
C SER A 351 -20.99 18.60 -6.98
N HIS A 352 -21.25 19.71 -7.68
CA HIS A 352 -21.54 21.03 -7.07
C HIS A 352 -20.45 21.53 -6.10
N ALA A 353 -19.22 21.03 -6.24
CA ALA A 353 -18.07 21.36 -5.39
C ALA A 353 -16.71 21.09 -6.07
N HIS A 354 -15.61 21.48 -5.40
CA HIS A 354 -14.24 21.38 -5.90
C HIS A 354 -14.06 21.97 -7.30
N GLN A 355 -13.74 21.15 -8.31
CA GLN A 355 -13.59 21.59 -9.70
C GLN A 355 -14.93 21.66 -10.44
N ASN A 356 -16.03 21.28 -9.79
CA ASN A 356 -17.39 21.28 -10.30
C ASN A 356 -17.54 20.58 -11.66
N THR A 357 -16.81 19.48 -11.86
CA THR A 357 -16.84 18.72 -13.12
C THR A 357 -18.08 17.84 -13.26
N ARG A 358 -18.90 17.71 -12.20
CA ARG A 358 -20.13 16.93 -12.14
C ARG A 358 -21.27 17.78 -11.56
N GLU A 359 -22.50 17.40 -11.90
CA GLU A 359 -23.78 17.98 -11.43
C GLU A 359 -24.76 16.82 -11.20
N LEU A 360 -24.35 15.87 -10.35
CA LEU A 360 -25.03 14.59 -10.19
C LEU A 360 -26.48 14.79 -9.73
N PHE A 361 -27.39 14.08 -10.38
CA PHE A 361 -28.83 14.23 -10.16
C PHE A 361 -29.52 12.87 -10.26
N LEU A 362 -30.39 12.53 -9.33
CA LEU A 362 -31.05 11.22 -9.24
C LEU A 362 -32.44 11.36 -8.60
N ASP A 363 -33.44 10.71 -9.16
CA ASP A 363 -34.85 10.77 -8.71
C ASP A 363 -35.34 12.21 -8.53
N GLY A 364 -35.01 13.12 -9.45
CA GLY A 364 -35.44 14.52 -9.34
C GLY A 364 -34.71 15.39 -8.29
N LYS A 365 -33.68 14.87 -7.59
CA LYS A 365 -32.91 15.63 -6.59
C LYS A 365 -31.40 15.55 -6.82
N GLU A 366 -30.68 16.57 -6.37
CA GLU A 366 -29.23 16.63 -6.52
C GLU A 366 -28.48 15.68 -5.58
N ILE A 367 -27.33 15.19 -6.05
CA ILE A 367 -26.31 14.52 -5.24
C ILE A 367 -25.14 15.48 -5.12
N SER A 368 -24.98 16.09 -3.95
CA SER A 368 -24.02 17.19 -3.74
C SER A 368 -22.96 16.83 -2.71
N TRP A 369 -21.71 17.25 -2.95
CA TRP A 369 -20.66 17.14 -1.93
C TRP A 369 -20.94 17.99 -0.69
N GLN A 370 -21.78 19.03 -0.82
CA GLN A 370 -22.21 19.86 0.31
C GLN A 370 -22.99 19.04 1.35
N HIS A 371 -23.69 17.98 0.95
CA HIS A 371 -24.36 17.07 1.89
C HIS A 371 -23.35 16.38 2.83
N VAL A 372 -22.17 16.01 2.30
CA VAL A 372 -21.10 15.39 3.10
C VAL A 372 -20.40 16.43 3.98
N ILE A 373 -20.19 17.65 3.48
CA ILE A 373 -19.62 18.77 4.24
C ILE A 373 -20.53 19.12 5.41
N GLY A 374 -21.82 19.36 5.16
CA GLY A 374 -22.78 19.72 6.19
C GLY A 374 -22.91 18.66 7.26
N LEU A 375 -22.87 17.37 6.88
CA LEU A 375 -22.85 16.28 7.86
C LEU A 375 -21.59 16.32 8.74
N LEU A 376 -20.40 16.56 8.17
CA LEU A 376 -19.17 16.66 8.96
C LEU A 376 -19.21 17.85 9.91
N GLU A 377 -19.70 19.02 9.46
CA GLU A 377 -19.83 20.22 10.29
C GLU A 377 -20.78 20.00 11.48
N TYR A 378 -21.89 19.29 11.22
CA TYR A 378 -22.83 18.85 12.25
C TYR A 378 -22.21 17.84 13.22
N ASP A 379 -21.50 16.83 12.71
CA ASP A 379 -20.92 15.74 13.51
C ASP A 379 -19.77 16.24 14.41
N VAL A 380 -18.98 17.21 13.93
CA VAL A 380 -17.90 17.86 14.70
C VAL A 380 -18.46 18.89 15.70
N GLY A 381 -19.74 19.26 15.59
CA GLY A 381 -20.41 20.14 16.54
C GLY A 381 -19.93 21.58 16.49
N ILE A 382 -19.66 22.14 15.30
CA ILE A 382 -19.29 23.57 15.15
C ILE A 382 -20.33 24.48 15.83
N ASP A 383 -21.60 24.06 15.87
CA ASP A 383 -22.71 24.78 16.47
C ASP A 383 -23.15 24.22 17.85
N ARG A 384 -22.34 23.35 18.49
CA ARG A 384 -22.68 22.75 19.80
C ARG A 384 -21.78 23.27 20.92
N ASP A 385 -22.37 23.51 22.09
CA ASP A 385 -21.67 24.00 23.29
C ASP A 385 -20.88 22.91 24.05
N ALA A 386 -20.99 21.63 23.66
CA ALA A 386 -20.29 20.51 24.31
C ALA A 386 -19.82 19.45 23.28
N PRO A 387 -18.63 18.82 23.47
CA PRO A 387 -18.13 17.77 22.60
C PRO A 387 -18.98 16.49 22.77
N GLY A 388 -19.79 16.18 21.75
CA GLY A 388 -20.54 14.93 21.67
C GLY A 388 -19.72 13.77 21.09
N PHE A 389 -20.27 12.55 21.14
CA PHE A 389 -19.73 11.42 20.38
C PHE A 389 -19.98 11.62 18.88
N HIS A 390 -18.95 11.42 18.07
CA HIS A 390 -19.06 11.48 16.61
C HIS A 390 -19.84 10.26 16.11
N GLN A 391 -20.88 10.49 15.31
CA GLN A 391 -21.72 9.47 14.70
C GLN A 391 -21.02 8.77 13.53
N THR A 392 -20.08 9.47 12.88
CA THR A 392 -19.37 8.96 11.70
C THR A 392 -17.86 8.89 11.92
N LYS A 393 -17.17 8.17 11.02
CA LYS A 393 -15.69 8.19 10.93
C LYS A 393 -15.18 9.34 10.06
N LEU A 394 -16.06 10.25 9.63
CA LEU A 394 -15.67 11.35 8.77
C LEU A 394 -14.74 12.30 9.52
N THR A 395 -13.76 12.79 8.79
CA THR A 395 -12.78 13.76 9.28
C THR A 395 -12.57 14.81 8.20
N VAL A 396 -11.87 15.88 8.54
CA VAL A 396 -11.50 16.93 7.56
C VAL A 396 -10.76 16.33 6.35
N GLU A 397 -9.99 15.25 6.52
CA GLU A 397 -9.29 14.60 5.40
C GLU A 397 -10.25 13.90 4.41
N HIS A 398 -11.42 13.44 4.87
CA HIS A 398 -12.44 12.85 4.01
C HIS A 398 -13.07 13.87 3.06
N VAL A 399 -13.15 15.14 3.50
CA VAL A 399 -13.78 16.24 2.77
C VAL A 399 -12.75 17.04 1.97
N ARG A 400 -11.62 17.40 2.60
CA ARG A 400 -10.53 18.17 1.99
C ARG A 400 -9.56 17.22 1.27
N LEU A 401 -9.93 16.88 0.05
CA LEU A 401 -9.22 15.90 -0.77
C LEU A 401 -7.89 16.44 -1.32
N THR A 402 -6.80 16.19 -0.59
CA THR A 402 -5.42 16.31 -1.11
C THR A 402 -5.14 15.24 -2.18
N PRO A 403 -4.11 15.39 -3.04
CA PRO A 403 -3.75 14.35 -4.02
C PRO A 403 -3.57 12.96 -3.41
N ARG A 404 -3.01 12.88 -2.20
CA ARG A 404 -2.88 11.62 -1.46
C ARG A 404 -4.22 11.07 -0.98
N ALA A 405 -5.06 11.93 -0.39
CA ALA A 405 -6.40 11.53 0.08
C ALA A 405 -7.33 11.10 -1.08
N ARG A 406 -7.12 11.65 -2.29
CA ARG A 406 -7.83 11.22 -3.51
C ARG A 406 -7.55 9.77 -3.90
N MET A 407 -6.33 9.29 -3.64
CA MET A 407 -5.90 7.93 -3.96
C MET A 407 -6.18 6.91 -2.84
N ASN A 408 -6.63 7.36 -1.67
CA ASN A 408 -6.89 6.48 -0.53
C ASN A 408 -8.28 5.84 -0.63
N VAL A 409 -8.30 4.51 -0.82
CA VAL A 409 -9.52 3.70 -0.93
C VAL A 409 -10.31 3.71 0.39
N ALA A 410 -9.65 3.67 1.54
CA ALA A 410 -10.31 3.60 2.84
C ALA A 410 -11.15 4.86 3.10
N LEU A 411 -10.59 6.04 2.82
CA LEU A 411 -11.34 7.30 2.90
C LEU A 411 -12.55 7.30 1.95
N ALA A 412 -12.38 6.78 0.73
CA ALA A 412 -13.47 6.73 -0.24
C ALA A 412 -14.61 5.79 0.21
N ALA A 413 -14.27 4.59 0.69
CA ALA A 413 -15.24 3.63 1.22
C ALA A 413 -15.96 4.16 2.47
N GLN A 414 -15.25 4.88 3.36
CA GLN A 414 -15.84 5.49 4.55
C GLN A 414 -16.85 6.57 4.20
N VAL A 415 -16.57 7.42 3.20
CA VAL A 415 -17.54 8.43 2.73
C VAL A 415 -18.79 7.76 2.14
N LEU A 416 -18.60 6.76 1.28
CA LEU A 416 -19.71 6.09 0.58
C LEU A 416 -20.37 4.96 1.40
N SER A 417 -20.30 5.03 2.73
CA SER A 417 -20.73 3.95 3.61
C SER A 417 -22.20 4.08 4.03
N LYS A 418 -22.82 2.95 4.40
CA LYS A 418 -24.16 2.95 5.03
C LYS A 418 -24.21 3.84 6.26
N SER A 419 -23.20 3.83 7.13
CA SER A 419 -23.19 4.67 8.33
C SER A 419 -23.28 6.17 8.04
N VAL A 420 -22.68 6.62 6.93
CA VAL A 420 -22.79 8.02 6.50
C VAL A 420 -24.19 8.30 5.96
N ALA A 421 -24.77 7.37 5.20
CA ALA A 421 -26.14 7.51 4.69
C ALA A 421 -27.18 7.55 5.84
N ASP A 422 -27.02 6.71 6.86
CA ASP A 422 -27.88 6.67 8.05
C ASP A 422 -27.73 7.96 8.88
N ALA A 423 -26.52 8.51 9.01
CA ALA A 423 -26.30 9.79 9.69
C ALA A 423 -26.88 10.98 8.89
N MET A 424 -26.81 10.94 7.55
CA MET A 424 -27.48 11.93 6.69
C MET A 424 -29.01 11.91 6.86
N GLU A 425 -29.60 10.73 7.06
CA GLU A 425 -31.04 10.56 7.34
C GLU A 425 -31.45 11.27 8.63
N GLN A 426 -30.65 11.13 9.68
CA GLN A 426 -30.93 11.74 10.98
C GLN A 426 -30.77 13.26 10.94
N HIS A 427 -29.82 13.77 10.14
CA HIS A 427 -29.52 15.20 10.10
C HIS A 427 -30.43 15.98 9.13
N ASN A 428 -30.51 15.57 7.87
CA ASN A 428 -31.24 16.28 6.81
C ASN A 428 -31.94 15.27 5.87
N PRO A 429 -33.05 14.64 6.29
CA PRO A 429 -33.66 13.54 5.56
C PRO A 429 -34.14 13.94 4.16
N ASP A 430 -34.81 15.09 4.02
CA ASP A 430 -35.45 15.50 2.77
C ASP A 430 -34.47 15.92 1.68
N VAL A 431 -33.35 16.53 2.07
CA VAL A 431 -32.34 17.06 1.15
C VAL A 431 -31.42 15.93 0.66
N THR A 432 -31.11 14.96 1.53
CA THR A 432 -30.06 13.97 1.26
C THR A 432 -30.55 12.66 0.63
N VAL A 433 -31.86 12.50 0.36
CA VAL A 433 -32.49 11.25 -0.14
C VAL A 433 -31.70 10.59 -1.27
N SER A 434 -31.42 11.33 -2.35
CA SER A 434 -30.74 10.78 -3.53
C SER A 434 -29.26 10.47 -3.27
N THR A 435 -28.60 11.27 -2.43
CA THR A 435 -27.21 11.02 -2.02
C THR A 435 -27.11 9.73 -1.20
N ARG A 436 -28.01 9.57 -0.23
CA ARG A 436 -28.13 8.37 0.59
C ARG A 436 -28.42 7.13 -0.25
N LYS A 437 -29.36 7.21 -1.20
CA LYS A 437 -29.70 6.10 -2.10
C LYS A 437 -28.46 5.62 -2.88
N LEU A 438 -27.66 6.55 -3.43
CA LEU A 438 -26.40 6.20 -4.08
C LEU A 438 -25.41 5.54 -3.11
N PHE A 439 -25.23 6.10 -1.91
CA PHE A 439 -24.27 5.59 -0.93
C PHE A 439 -24.62 4.17 -0.48
N LEU A 440 -25.90 3.91 -0.18
CA LEU A 440 -26.39 2.58 0.18
C LEU A 440 -26.16 1.56 -0.94
N LYS A 441 -26.45 1.92 -2.20
CA LYS A 441 -26.22 1.03 -3.36
C LYS A 441 -24.74 0.72 -3.55
N ILE A 442 -23.86 1.71 -3.37
CA ILE A 442 -22.42 1.53 -3.55
C ILE A 442 -21.78 0.78 -2.37
N ASP A 443 -22.20 1.03 -1.13
CA ASP A 443 -21.74 0.29 0.06
C ASP A 443 -22.09 -1.19 -0.06
N GLU A 444 -23.33 -1.51 -0.43
CA GLU A 444 -23.79 -2.89 -0.62
C GLU A 444 -23.04 -3.58 -1.77
N PHE A 445 -22.87 -2.91 -2.91
CA PHE A 445 -22.02 -3.39 -4.01
C PHE A 445 -20.58 -3.66 -3.54
N PHE A 446 -19.99 -2.74 -2.79
CA PHE A 446 -18.61 -2.87 -2.33
C PHE A 446 -18.42 -4.01 -1.34
N ASP A 447 -19.35 -4.19 -0.40
CA ASP A 447 -19.33 -5.31 0.54
C ASP A 447 -19.39 -6.65 -0.22
N ILE A 448 -20.30 -6.79 -1.20
CA ILE A 448 -20.42 -8.00 -2.02
C ILE A 448 -19.11 -8.29 -2.79
N MET A 449 -18.45 -7.25 -3.29
CA MET A 449 -17.23 -7.36 -4.09
C MET A 449 -15.92 -7.40 -3.27
N ASN A 450 -16.00 -7.33 -1.93
CA ASN A 450 -14.83 -7.24 -1.05
C ASN A 450 -14.86 -8.31 0.06
N VAL A 451 -15.27 -9.52 -0.27
CA VAL A 451 -15.31 -10.65 0.67
C VAL A 451 -13.90 -11.19 0.87
N LYS A 452 -13.29 -10.86 2.02
CA LYS A 452 -11.85 -11.14 2.31
C LYS A 452 -11.57 -12.52 2.90
N SER A 453 -12.49 -13.06 3.68
CA SER A 453 -12.28 -14.33 4.39
C SER A 453 -13.61 -15.00 4.71
N THR A 454 -13.55 -16.26 5.13
CA THR A 454 -14.71 -17.05 5.55
C THR A 454 -15.34 -16.57 6.87
N VAL A 455 -14.59 -15.79 7.66
CA VAL A 455 -14.97 -15.35 9.01
C VAL A 455 -15.29 -13.87 9.10
N ALA A 456 -14.86 -13.05 8.14
CA ALA A 456 -15.04 -11.59 8.18
C ALA A 456 -16.52 -11.18 8.28
N GLY A 457 -17.39 -11.76 7.45
CA GLY A 457 -18.83 -11.49 7.50
C GLY A 457 -19.49 -11.92 8.81
N ILE A 458 -18.95 -12.95 9.49
CA ILE A 458 -19.44 -13.40 10.80
C ILE A 458 -19.06 -12.37 11.87
N HIS A 459 -17.78 -12.00 11.93
CA HIS A 459 -17.27 -11.05 12.95
C HIS A 459 -17.88 -9.65 12.81
N THR A 460 -18.18 -9.23 11.58
CA THR A 460 -18.79 -7.92 11.30
C THR A 460 -20.31 -7.95 11.28
N ASN A 461 -20.93 -9.13 11.44
CA ASN A 461 -22.36 -9.36 11.29
C ASN A 461 -22.94 -8.79 9.99
N LYS A 462 -22.21 -8.92 8.87
CA LYS A 462 -22.60 -8.46 7.54
C LYS A 462 -22.79 -9.66 6.61
N GLU A 463 -24.03 -9.90 6.17
CA GLU A 463 -24.37 -10.99 5.24
C GLU A 463 -23.58 -10.87 3.92
N ASN A 464 -23.45 -9.65 3.40
CA ASN A 464 -22.78 -9.37 2.13
C ASN A 464 -21.26 -9.64 2.15
N LEU A 465 -20.64 -9.70 3.33
CA LEU A 465 -19.23 -10.04 3.52
C LEU A 465 -18.99 -11.53 3.78
N LYS A 466 -20.01 -12.39 3.63
CA LYS A 466 -19.86 -13.85 3.75
C LYS A 466 -19.30 -14.46 2.45
N PRO A 467 -18.52 -15.54 2.52
CA PRO A 467 -18.04 -16.25 1.32
C PRO A 467 -19.22 -16.73 0.47
N PHE A 468 -19.10 -16.62 -0.85
CA PHE A 468 -20.03 -17.30 -1.76
C PHE A 468 -19.80 -18.80 -1.67
N LYS A 469 -20.85 -19.58 -1.48
CA LYS A 469 -20.79 -21.04 -1.36
C LYS A 469 -21.70 -21.68 -2.40
N LYS A 470 -21.52 -22.98 -2.62
CA LYS A 470 -22.42 -23.76 -3.48
C LYS A 470 -23.89 -23.50 -3.09
N PRO A 471 -24.79 -23.33 -4.08
CA PRO A 471 -26.19 -23.00 -3.80
C PRO A 471 -26.79 -24.02 -2.84
N ASN A 472 -27.30 -23.56 -1.71
CA ASN A 472 -28.09 -24.38 -0.81
C ASN A 472 -29.56 -24.23 -1.23
N PRO A 473 -30.25 -25.32 -1.65
CA PRO A 473 -31.67 -25.26 -2.04
C PRO A 473 -32.57 -24.67 -0.95
N LEU A 474 -32.19 -24.80 0.33
CA LEU A 474 -32.94 -24.29 1.48
C LEU A 474 -32.67 -22.81 1.78
N LYS A 475 -31.54 -22.27 1.31
CA LYS A 475 -31.16 -20.86 1.50
C LYS A 475 -30.35 -20.38 0.30
N PRO A 476 -31.01 -19.93 -0.79
CA PRO A 476 -30.31 -19.40 -1.95
C PRO A 476 -29.57 -18.10 -1.62
N ASP A 477 -28.41 -17.91 -2.23
CA ASP A 477 -27.63 -16.67 -2.08
C ASP A 477 -28.21 -15.57 -3.00
N GLY A 478 -29.01 -14.68 -2.42
CA GLY A 478 -29.67 -13.59 -3.14
C GLY A 478 -28.75 -12.46 -3.60
N ARG A 479 -27.44 -12.49 -3.29
CA ARG A 479 -26.53 -11.37 -3.61
C ARG A 479 -26.25 -11.24 -5.10
N LEU A 480 -26.13 -12.36 -5.82
CA LEU A 480 -25.96 -12.33 -7.27
C LEU A 480 -27.22 -11.82 -7.97
N ASP A 481 -28.39 -12.21 -7.47
CA ASP A 481 -29.68 -11.67 -7.93
C ASP A 481 -29.75 -10.17 -7.68
N TRP A 482 -29.46 -9.71 -6.46
CA TRP A 482 -29.44 -8.28 -6.12
C TRP A 482 -28.51 -7.47 -7.04
N LEU A 483 -27.33 -8.00 -7.40
CA LEU A 483 -26.44 -7.33 -8.35
C LEU A 483 -27.11 -7.12 -9.72
N GLU A 484 -27.90 -8.08 -10.18
CA GLU A 484 -28.61 -8.05 -11.47
C GLU A 484 -29.89 -7.21 -11.39
N THR A 485 -30.80 -7.58 -10.50
CA THR A 485 -32.16 -7.05 -10.41
C THR A 485 -32.23 -5.68 -9.74
N ASN A 486 -31.33 -5.40 -8.80
CA ASN A 486 -31.35 -4.16 -8.02
C ASN A 486 -30.24 -3.19 -8.39
N PHE A 487 -29.00 -3.64 -8.55
CA PHE A 487 -27.85 -2.75 -8.77
C PHE A 487 -27.68 -2.35 -10.24
N LEU A 488 -27.65 -3.30 -11.17
CA LEU A 488 -27.59 -2.99 -12.60
C LEU A 488 -28.83 -2.21 -13.06
N LYS A 489 -30.02 -2.63 -12.62
CA LYS A 489 -31.27 -1.90 -12.87
C LYS A 489 -31.18 -0.46 -12.37
N PHE A 490 -30.67 -0.23 -11.15
CA PHE A 490 -30.45 1.13 -10.63
C PHE A 490 -29.55 1.98 -11.55
N LEU A 491 -28.43 1.43 -12.04
CA LEU A 491 -27.54 2.15 -12.96
C LEU A 491 -28.21 2.43 -14.32
N ASN A 492 -29.00 1.49 -14.82
CA ASN A 492 -29.78 1.62 -16.05
C ASN A 492 -30.86 2.71 -15.93
N ASP A 493 -31.69 2.62 -14.89
CA ASP A 493 -32.78 3.55 -14.63
C ASP A 493 -32.25 4.97 -14.43
N TRP A 494 -31.16 5.13 -13.67
CA TRP A 494 -30.53 6.43 -13.46
C TRP A 494 -30.04 7.06 -14.77
N GLN A 495 -29.37 6.29 -15.65
CA GLN A 495 -28.95 6.82 -16.95
C GLN A 495 -30.14 7.11 -17.88
N ALA A 496 -31.20 6.32 -17.80
CA ALA A 496 -32.42 6.53 -18.59
C ALA A 496 -33.15 7.81 -18.15
N GLU A 497 -33.28 8.04 -16.84
CA GLU A 497 -33.83 9.26 -16.25
C GLU A 497 -33.12 10.50 -16.81
N ILE A 498 -31.79 10.54 -16.72
CA ILE A 498 -31.00 11.69 -17.19
C ILE A 498 -31.10 11.89 -18.70
N LYS A 499 -31.15 10.80 -19.48
CA LYS A 499 -31.33 10.89 -20.93
C LYS A 499 -32.70 11.49 -21.29
N ALA A 500 -33.74 11.15 -20.53
CA ALA A 500 -35.11 11.57 -20.77
C ALA A 500 -35.39 13.04 -20.40
N ILE A 501 -34.49 13.71 -19.68
CA ILE A 501 -34.65 15.14 -19.32
C ILE A 501 -34.72 15.99 -20.61
N PRO A 502 -35.82 16.74 -20.85
CA PRO A 502 -35.91 17.64 -21.99
C PRO A 502 -35.03 18.88 -21.79
N ASP A 503 -34.69 19.57 -22.87
CA ASP A 503 -34.04 20.90 -22.84
C ASP A 503 -32.67 20.96 -22.12
N VAL A 504 -31.98 19.82 -22.00
CA VAL A 504 -30.61 19.73 -21.47
C VAL A 504 -29.70 19.13 -22.53
N ASP A 505 -28.57 19.79 -22.80
CA ASP A 505 -27.57 19.34 -23.76
C ASP A 505 -26.88 18.03 -23.32
N ASP A 506 -26.47 17.20 -24.30
CA ASP A 506 -25.85 15.90 -24.02
C ASP A 506 -24.57 16.00 -23.17
N LYS A 507 -23.81 17.09 -23.31
CA LYS A 507 -22.58 17.30 -22.55
C LYS A 507 -22.88 17.57 -21.07
N ARG A 508 -23.95 18.30 -20.76
CA ARG A 508 -24.44 18.48 -19.39
C ARG A 508 -25.08 17.21 -18.85
N LYS A 509 -25.88 16.48 -19.64
CA LYS A 509 -26.41 15.16 -19.27
C LYS A 509 -25.30 14.20 -18.83
N LEU A 510 -24.16 14.17 -19.53
CA LEU A 510 -22.98 13.38 -19.15
C LEU A 510 -22.36 13.77 -17.79
N ARG A 511 -22.61 14.99 -17.29
CA ARG A 511 -22.16 15.46 -15.97
C ARG A 511 -23.14 15.10 -14.85
N MET A 512 -24.38 14.74 -15.19
CA MET A 512 -25.46 14.46 -14.24
C MET A 512 -25.50 13.02 -13.72
N CYS A 513 -24.67 12.14 -14.28
CA CYS A 513 -24.40 10.80 -13.74
C CYS A 513 -22.93 10.65 -13.35
N LEU A 514 -22.59 9.50 -12.75
CA LEU A 514 -21.20 9.07 -12.66
C LEU A 514 -20.53 9.09 -14.04
N SER A 515 -19.20 9.22 -14.05
CA SER A 515 -18.46 9.24 -15.31
C SER A 515 -18.76 8.00 -16.16
N PRO A 516 -18.88 8.10 -17.50
CA PRO A 516 -19.09 6.95 -18.37
C PRO A 516 -18.07 5.83 -18.09
N GLN A 517 -16.83 6.23 -17.83
CA GLN A 517 -15.71 5.38 -17.45
C GLN A 517 -15.99 4.53 -16.20
N THR A 518 -16.54 5.16 -15.15
CA THR A 518 -16.90 4.49 -13.89
C THR A 518 -18.11 3.58 -14.10
N LEU A 519 -19.15 4.05 -14.80
CA LEU A 519 -20.37 3.28 -15.06
C LEU A 519 -20.09 2.02 -15.88
N THR A 520 -19.29 2.15 -16.95
CA THR A 520 -18.86 0.99 -17.76
C THR A 520 -18.06 0.00 -16.91
N GLY A 521 -17.15 0.48 -16.06
CA GLY A 521 -16.37 -0.39 -15.17
C GLY A 521 -17.22 -1.15 -14.14
N LEU A 522 -18.22 -0.47 -13.55
CA LEU A 522 -19.20 -1.11 -12.66
C LEU A 522 -19.98 -2.20 -13.40
N ARG A 523 -20.53 -1.91 -14.58
CA ARG A 523 -21.30 -2.87 -15.39
C ARG A 523 -20.47 -4.10 -15.77
N ILE A 524 -19.28 -3.89 -16.32
CA ILE A 524 -18.36 -4.99 -16.70
C ILE A 524 -18.12 -5.90 -15.50
N THR A 525 -17.74 -5.31 -14.37
CA THR A 525 -17.41 -6.06 -13.15
C THR A 525 -18.60 -6.85 -12.63
N VAL A 526 -19.80 -6.26 -12.64
CA VAL A 526 -21.02 -6.93 -12.16
C VAL A 526 -21.43 -8.08 -13.09
N HIS A 527 -21.51 -7.86 -14.41
CA HIS A 527 -21.85 -8.93 -15.36
C HIS A 527 -20.86 -10.09 -15.29
N SER A 528 -19.56 -9.79 -15.21
CA SER A 528 -18.51 -10.80 -15.03
C SER A 528 -18.70 -11.58 -13.74
N THR A 529 -19.00 -10.91 -12.62
CA THR A 529 -19.15 -11.55 -11.31
C THR A 529 -20.37 -12.48 -11.27
N ILE A 530 -21.52 -12.01 -11.77
CA ILE A 530 -22.77 -12.79 -11.83
C ILE A 530 -22.56 -14.10 -12.61
N ARG A 531 -21.76 -14.08 -13.68
CA ARG A 531 -21.50 -15.27 -14.50
C ARG A 531 -20.35 -16.13 -13.98
N LEU A 532 -19.29 -15.53 -13.48
CA LEU A 532 -18.09 -16.23 -13.05
C LEU A 532 -18.32 -17.03 -11.76
N ILE A 533 -18.95 -16.43 -10.74
CA ILE A 533 -19.09 -17.08 -9.42
C ILE A 533 -19.83 -18.42 -9.50
N PRO A 534 -21.01 -18.53 -10.17
CA PRO A 534 -21.71 -19.80 -10.29
C PRO A 534 -20.91 -20.86 -11.03
N ILE A 535 -20.08 -20.46 -12.01
CA ILE A 535 -19.23 -21.39 -12.76
C ILE A 535 -18.12 -21.92 -11.86
N LEU A 536 -17.41 -21.04 -11.16
CA LEU A 536 -16.36 -21.44 -10.21
C LEU A 536 -16.90 -22.39 -9.14
N LEU A 537 -18.09 -22.11 -8.59
CA LEU A 537 -18.68 -22.97 -7.56
C LEU A 537 -19.14 -24.35 -8.07
N LYS A 538 -19.24 -24.55 -9.39
CA LYS A 538 -19.53 -25.87 -9.98
C LYS A 538 -18.27 -26.72 -10.17
N GLU A 539 -17.10 -26.10 -10.22
CA GLU A 539 -15.83 -26.80 -10.43
C GLU A 539 -15.50 -27.72 -9.24
N PRO A 540 -14.93 -28.91 -9.51
CA PRO A 540 -14.49 -29.81 -8.46
C PRO A 540 -13.38 -29.16 -7.62
N GLY A 541 -13.44 -29.32 -6.30
CA GLY A 541 -12.45 -28.74 -5.38
C GLY A 541 -12.69 -27.28 -4.96
N ILE A 542 -13.63 -26.56 -5.58
CA ILE A 542 -14.00 -25.20 -5.14
C ILE A 542 -15.21 -25.25 -4.18
N GLU A 543 -14.96 -25.01 -2.90
CA GLU A 543 -16.01 -24.97 -1.87
C GLU A 543 -16.65 -23.59 -1.73
N PHE A 544 -15.86 -22.53 -1.91
CA PHE A 544 -16.29 -21.16 -1.77
C PHE A 544 -15.48 -20.19 -2.65
N VAL A 545 -16.03 -19.01 -2.89
CA VAL A 545 -15.37 -17.92 -3.64
C VAL A 545 -15.26 -16.66 -2.76
N LEU A 546 -14.08 -16.05 -2.79
CA LEU A 546 -13.75 -14.80 -2.11
C LEU A 546 -13.55 -13.69 -3.16
N THR A 547 -14.47 -12.74 -3.24
CA THR A 547 -14.45 -11.66 -4.25
C THR A 547 -13.33 -10.66 -4.04
N ASP A 548 -12.71 -10.60 -2.85
CA ASP A 548 -11.47 -9.83 -2.65
C ASP A 548 -10.33 -10.33 -3.56
N ARG A 549 -10.39 -11.54 -4.12
CA ARG A 549 -9.39 -12.00 -5.09
C ARG A 549 -9.57 -11.39 -6.48
N PHE A 550 -10.65 -10.64 -6.72
CA PHE A 550 -10.99 -10.03 -8.00
C PHE A 550 -10.57 -8.55 -8.05
N ASN A 551 -9.39 -8.22 -7.54
CA ASN A 551 -8.86 -6.84 -7.51
C ASN A 551 -7.34 -6.79 -7.72
N GLN A 552 -6.81 -5.56 -7.89
CA GLN A 552 -5.39 -5.29 -8.12
C GLN A 552 -4.56 -5.10 -6.85
N ASP A 553 -5.16 -5.20 -5.67
CA ASP A 553 -4.43 -5.06 -4.39
C ASP A 553 -3.16 -5.95 -4.28
N PRO A 554 -3.10 -7.21 -4.78
CA PRO A 554 -1.87 -7.99 -4.70
C PRO A 554 -0.72 -7.36 -5.50
N ILE A 555 -1.00 -6.83 -6.69
CA ILE A 555 0.02 -6.22 -7.54
C ILE A 555 0.42 -4.83 -7.03
N GLU A 556 -0.53 -4.05 -6.49
CA GLU A 556 -0.22 -2.80 -5.78
C GLU A 556 0.66 -3.06 -4.53
N GLU A 557 0.39 -4.13 -3.77
CA GLU A 557 1.25 -4.56 -2.65
C GLU A 557 2.66 -4.92 -3.15
N HIS A 558 2.77 -5.64 -4.27
CA HIS A 558 4.06 -5.95 -4.89
C HIS A 558 4.83 -4.68 -5.29
N PHE A 559 4.17 -3.70 -5.90
CA PHE A 559 4.76 -2.39 -6.21
C PHE A 559 5.19 -1.65 -4.94
N GLY A 560 4.40 -1.74 -3.87
CA GLY A 560 4.78 -1.22 -2.55
C GLY A 560 6.06 -1.87 -2.01
N LYS A 561 6.18 -3.20 -2.11
CA LYS A 561 7.40 -3.94 -1.75
C LYS A 561 8.58 -3.48 -2.61
N GLN A 562 8.38 -3.32 -3.92
CA GLN A 562 9.41 -2.84 -4.84
C GLN A 562 9.96 -1.46 -4.43
N ARG A 563 9.09 -0.50 -4.13
CA ARG A 563 9.49 0.86 -3.70
C ARG A 563 10.18 0.85 -2.33
N ALA A 564 9.63 0.11 -1.36
CA ALA A 564 10.16 0.08 0.01
C ALA A 564 11.59 -0.48 0.11
N ARG A 565 12.02 -1.30 -0.85
CA ARG A 565 13.30 -2.01 -0.78
C ARG A 565 14.52 -1.17 -1.10
N LEU A 566 14.36 -0.03 -1.76
CA LEU A 566 15.48 0.84 -2.06
C LEU A 566 15.69 1.92 -0.99
N GLY A 567 15.16 1.70 0.22
CA GLY A 567 15.31 2.62 1.35
C GLY A 567 14.62 3.94 1.07
N GLY A 568 15.38 5.02 0.91
CA GLY A 568 14.85 6.34 0.55
C GLY A 568 14.59 6.56 -0.94
N CYS A 569 14.87 5.58 -1.79
CA CYS A 569 14.70 5.69 -3.24
C CYS A 569 13.34 5.14 -3.70
N ASP A 570 12.27 5.91 -3.48
CA ASP A 570 10.88 5.53 -3.77
C ASP A 570 10.54 5.44 -5.28
N ASN A 571 11.49 5.78 -6.16
CA ASN A 571 11.35 5.77 -7.62
C ASN A 571 12.51 5.02 -8.29
N PRO A 572 12.46 3.67 -8.39
CA PRO A 572 13.53 2.84 -8.96
C PRO A 572 13.77 3.11 -10.45
N SER A 573 15.00 2.94 -10.94
CA SER A 573 15.29 2.74 -12.37
C SER A 573 15.03 1.30 -12.80
N LEU A 574 14.97 1.02 -14.11
CA LEU A 574 14.73 -0.34 -14.63
C LEU A 574 15.76 -1.37 -14.11
N GLY A 575 17.04 -1.01 -14.07
CA GLY A 575 18.08 -1.90 -13.54
C GLY A 575 17.93 -2.17 -12.04
N GLN A 576 17.49 -1.18 -11.26
CA GLN A 576 17.20 -1.35 -9.83
C GLN A 576 15.96 -2.19 -9.60
N TYR A 577 14.91 -1.98 -10.41
CA TYR A 577 13.69 -2.79 -10.38
C TYR A 577 14.00 -4.27 -10.62
N GLY A 578 14.75 -4.59 -11.67
CA GLY A 578 15.16 -5.96 -11.98
C GLY A 578 15.88 -6.61 -10.80
N SER A 579 16.94 -5.98 -10.28
CA SER A 579 17.67 -6.52 -9.12
C SER A 579 16.79 -6.70 -7.88
N SER A 580 15.80 -5.82 -7.69
CA SER A 580 14.83 -5.94 -6.60
C SER A 580 13.83 -7.06 -6.81
N GLU A 581 13.43 -7.34 -8.06
CA GLU A 581 12.50 -8.41 -8.43
C GLU A 581 13.10 -9.79 -8.14
N GLY A 582 14.33 -10.08 -8.55
CA GLY A 582 14.98 -11.38 -8.27
C GLY A 582 15.04 -11.68 -6.77
N LYS A 583 15.36 -10.65 -5.99
CA LYS A 583 15.35 -10.69 -4.53
C LYS A 583 13.95 -10.99 -3.95
N LEU A 584 12.88 -10.40 -4.48
CA LEU A 584 11.50 -10.66 -4.03
C LEU A 584 11.06 -12.08 -4.38
N ILE A 585 11.40 -12.56 -5.58
CA ILE A 585 11.12 -13.93 -6.01
C ILE A 585 11.82 -14.95 -5.08
N THR A 586 13.10 -14.74 -4.76
CA THR A 586 13.84 -15.63 -3.84
C THR A 586 13.29 -15.57 -2.41
N ALA A 587 12.80 -14.41 -1.96
CA ALA A 587 12.30 -14.24 -0.60
C ALA A 587 11.02 -15.04 -0.28
N LYS A 588 10.17 -15.28 -1.29
CA LYS A 588 8.81 -15.81 -1.12
C LYS A 588 8.07 -15.10 0.04
N ASP A 589 7.32 -15.85 0.86
CA ASP A 589 6.57 -15.35 2.01
C ASP A 589 7.43 -14.93 3.22
N GLN A 590 8.74 -15.22 3.21
CA GLN A 590 9.61 -14.98 4.36
C GLN A 590 10.12 -13.53 4.48
N ALA A 591 9.86 -12.65 3.49
CA ALA A 591 10.38 -11.29 3.54
C ALA A 591 9.41 -10.17 3.10
N ILE A 592 9.37 -9.17 3.98
CA ILE A 592 9.02 -7.75 3.76
C ILE A 592 7.51 -7.43 3.86
N LEU A 593 7.14 -6.89 5.02
CA LEU A 593 5.90 -6.16 5.22
C LEU A 593 5.99 -4.80 4.52
N VAL A 594 4.96 -4.44 3.75
CA VAL A 594 4.81 -3.08 3.22
C VAL A 594 4.45 -2.16 4.39
N MET A 595 5.44 -1.42 4.91
CA MET A 595 5.21 -0.45 6.00
C MET A 595 4.62 0.88 5.48
N ARG A 596 4.75 1.17 4.18
CA ARG A 596 4.28 2.39 3.52
C ARG A 596 3.72 2.05 2.13
N GLY A 597 2.41 1.92 2.02
CA GLY A 597 1.67 1.67 0.78
C GLY A 597 0.21 2.12 0.93
N ASN A 598 -0.47 2.41 -0.18
CA ASN A 598 -1.90 2.80 -0.15
C ASN A 598 -2.83 1.59 0.05
N SER A 599 -2.36 0.37 -0.26
CA SER A 599 -3.05 -0.87 0.02
C SER A 599 -2.94 -1.19 1.52
N SER A 600 -4.09 -1.16 2.21
CA SER A 600 -4.16 -1.47 3.63
C SER A 600 -4.15 -2.99 3.86
N GLY A 601 -2.96 -3.57 3.86
CA GLY A 601 -2.55 -4.81 4.52
C GLY A 601 -3.53 -6.00 4.55
N ARG A 602 -3.41 -6.89 3.56
CA ARG A 602 -3.85 -8.30 3.71
C ARG A 602 -3.00 -9.06 4.74
N ASN A 603 -1.74 -8.67 4.90
CA ASN A 603 -0.73 -9.33 5.75
C ASN A 603 -0.34 -8.54 7.00
N LYS A 604 -1.29 -7.88 7.69
CA LYS A 604 -1.02 -7.32 9.04
C LYS A 604 -0.98 -8.39 10.13
N VAL A 605 -1.23 -9.66 9.81
CA VAL A 605 -0.90 -10.76 10.71
C VAL A 605 0.61 -10.85 10.76
N LYS A 606 1.19 -10.56 11.92
CA LYS A 606 2.59 -10.89 12.24
C LYS A 606 2.75 -12.41 12.18
N GLN A 607 2.79 -13.00 10.98
CA GLN A 607 3.15 -14.40 10.86
C GLN A 607 4.58 -14.51 11.36
N LYS A 608 4.75 -15.24 12.48
CA LYS A 608 6.08 -15.63 12.93
C LYS A 608 6.70 -16.44 11.78
N PRO A 609 7.91 -16.12 11.32
CA PRO A 609 8.56 -16.92 10.30
C PRO A 609 8.71 -18.34 10.84
N GLN A 610 8.01 -19.30 10.23
CA GLN A 610 8.21 -20.72 10.52
C GLN A 610 9.36 -21.22 9.65
N ILE A 611 10.42 -21.72 10.29
CA ILE A 611 11.56 -22.35 9.63
C ILE A 611 11.31 -23.86 9.66
N ASN A 612 11.02 -24.45 8.50
CA ASN A 612 11.00 -25.90 8.37
C ASN A 612 12.43 -26.40 8.12
N ILE A 613 13.02 -27.07 9.10
CA ILE A 613 14.40 -27.58 9.03
C ILE A 613 14.59 -28.74 8.05
N HIS A 614 13.52 -29.45 7.71
CA HIS A 614 13.55 -30.55 6.73
C HIS A 614 13.34 -30.06 5.29
N ASP A 615 13.17 -28.75 5.05
CA ASP A 615 13.08 -28.18 3.71
C ASP A 615 14.44 -28.23 2.99
N MET A 616 14.74 -29.39 2.42
CA MET A 616 15.93 -29.65 1.61
C MET A 616 15.82 -29.15 0.18
N THR A 617 14.71 -28.48 -0.19
CA THR A 617 14.49 -27.98 -1.54
C THR A 617 15.68 -27.14 -1.99
N PRO A 618 16.37 -27.49 -3.08
CA PRO A 618 17.51 -26.74 -3.56
C PRO A 618 17.10 -25.30 -3.89
N LEU A 619 17.83 -24.32 -3.35
CA LEU A 619 17.67 -22.94 -3.77
C LEU A 619 18.26 -22.76 -5.18
N PRO A 620 17.52 -22.12 -6.11
CA PRO A 620 18.07 -21.83 -7.42
C PRO A 620 19.31 -20.95 -7.24
N LYS A 621 20.39 -21.35 -7.91
CA LYS A 621 21.69 -20.73 -7.80
C LYS A 621 22.11 -20.27 -9.18
N ARG A 622 22.57 -19.02 -9.27
CA ARG A 622 23.00 -18.45 -10.54
C ARG A 622 24.03 -19.37 -11.24
N PRO A 623 23.82 -19.72 -12.53
CA PRO A 623 24.79 -20.47 -13.32
C PRO A 623 26.13 -19.72 -13.43
N LYS A 624 27.23 -20.46 -13.61
CA LYS A 624 28.52 -19.84 -13.96
C LYS A 624 28.44 -19.32 -15.40
N THR A 625 28.87 -18.08 -15.63
CA THR A 625 28.99 -17.49 -16.98
C THR A 625 29.91 -18.34 -17.86
N GLU A 626 29.64 -18.46 -19.16
CA GLU A 626 30.44 -19.26 -20.10
C GLU A 626 31.92 -18.88 -20.14
N GLN A 627 32.24 -17.57 -20.03
CA GLN A 627 33.64 -17.10 -19.90
C GLN A 627 34.37 -17.66 -18.67
N ARG A 628 33.64 -18.00 -17.60
CA ARG A 628 34.18 -18.65 -16.39
C ARG A 628 34.13 -20.17 -16.45
N LYS A 629 33.34 -20.76 -17.36
CA LYS A 629 33.43 -22.19 -17.68
C LYS A 629 34.73 -22.43 -18.44
N LYS A 630 34.95 -21.71 -19.56
CA LYS A 630 36.21 -21.75 -20.32
C LYS A 630 37.45 -21.57 -19.46
N LYS A 631 37.50 -20.53 -18.62
CA LYS A 631 38.64 -20.30 -17.74
C LYS A 631 38.87 -21.40 -16.68
N LYS A 632 37.81 -22.11 -16.27
CA LYS A 632 37.94 -23.23 -15.32
C LYS A 632 38.35 -24.51 -16.03
N ASP A 633 37.92 -24.71 -17.26
CA ASP A 633 38.34 -25.82 -18.11
C ASP A 633 39.83 -25.64 -18.48
N ASP A 634 40.26 -24.41 -18.80
CA ASP A 634 41.67 -24.04 -19.01
C ASP A 634 42.54 -24.20 -17.74
N ASP A 635 41.99 -23.91 -16.55
CA ASP A 635 42.70 -24.08 -15.26
C ASP A 635 42.74 -25.56 -14.80
N ASP A 636 41.72 -26.38 -15.12
CA ASP A 636 41.68 -27.82 -14.81
C ASP A 636 42.59 -28.63 -15.79
N ASP A 637 42.73 -28.19 -17.05
CA ASP A 637 43.70 -28.76 -18.02
C ASP A 637 45.17 -28.43 -17.66
N GLY A 638 45.39 -27.33 -16.92
CA GLY A 638 46.70 -26.93 -16.41
C GLY A 638 47.26 -27.84 -15.29
N LEU A 639 46.41 -28.63 -14.63
CA LEU A 639 46.84 -29.57 -13.58
C LEU A 639 47.25 -30.96 -14.11
N PHE A 640 46.82 -31.32 -15.33
CA PHE A 640 47.27 -32.56 -16.00
C PHE A 640 48.42 -32.34 -17.00
N GLY A 641 48.79 -31.08 -17.28
CA GLY A 641 49.84 -30.75 -18.24
C GLY A 641 51.29 -30.75 -17.73
N ASN A 642 51.55 -30.96 -16.43
CA ASN A 642 52.91 -30.87 -15.85
C ASN A 642 53.48 -32.20 -15.31
N LEU A 643 52.93 -33.34 -15.75
CA LEU A 643 53.49 -34.69 -15.50
C LEU A 643 54.03 -35.37 -16.76
N ALA A 644 54.17 -34.62 -17.85
CA ALA A 644 54.83 -35.05 -19.08
C ALA A 644 55.67 -33.91 -19.67
N LYS A 645 56.80 -33.60 -19.03
CA LYS A 645 57.98 -32.99 -19.63
C LYS A 645 59.23 -33.36 -18.85
#